data_AF-A0A2D4SSN1-F1
#
_entry.id   AF-A0A2D4SSN1-F1
#
_cell.length_a   1.000
_cell.length_b   1.000
_cell.length_c   1.000
_cell.angle_alpha   90.00
_cell.angle_beta   90.00
_cell.angle_gamma   90.00
#
_symmetry.space_group_name_H-M   'P 1'
#
loop_
_entity.id
_entity.type
_entity.pdbx_description
1 polymer ?
#
loop_
_entity_poly.entity_id
_entity_poly.type
_entity_poly.pdbx_seq_one_letter_code
_entity_poly.pdbx_strand_id
1 'polypeptide(L)'
;MSQYNTQDKVDDPSKIKVVKIGLASPKDIIFNSSGEVKKPETINYRTFKPEKEGLFCARIFGPVKDWECLCGKYKRQKHRNITCEKCGVQVTLSKERRKRTGHIKLADPVAHIWFMKSLPSRIGNLLDVSLRNLENVLYCEAFMISELNEEVVKERAEEYAAKYDTCRKEKELPKVELEELKAHRDLLKNLAVGVIISEDEHYLLDEIFSDTPDVIKAGMGGRVISDRLKNMDIAGEVQKLRQQLRDIALDPLSAANQRRFTKRLKVLEAFLGPDGEVSRDHRPEYMMLEVIPVIPPDLRPLVPLDGGRFATSDLNDLYRRVINRNNRLRKLNELAAPEIIIRNERRMLQESVDALFDNGRRGKTFSGPNKRPLRSLSDMLKGKNGRFRQNLLGKRVDYSGRSVIVVGPELRLHQCGLPKRMALELFKPFIYHKLQKKELAKTIKDAKKAVESKDDKVWDILDEVIKEHPVMLNRAPTLHRLGIQAFEPILTEGKAINLHPLVCSAFNADFDGDQMAVHLPLSIEAQIEARVLMMSTNNILSPADGRPIILPSQDIVLGIYYMTRARRGSKGEGRMFSSIAEVQAAYDNNEVHLQAPISVRLDIHNFERYIADTLGDLGETHFIFGVDKTRRIYSTFHIHRGQINQVKNSSMEIDVAGLGMLSVGGPGYEPMDGCEVHLQLLRVEEEVQNYDDKINFASVLYSQDNDKKDSLSALSTGSEGVTALEVLNGTYEPSHLVGHGIQISWRARCYTVRGRVIANIDVECAMEDDKPVLDVRMSSAVRVQVLAEAIKVLREKYKDRLNVVSAPAGILGYRGQVAWEARKYITNTTVGRVLFYSIVPKQIPFHHVDKDLGKKALGNVIDLCYRECGSKDAVLFADAVMGMGFSMSTRAGISICIDDMKIPDSKREIIQRAEEEVLKYQSRFNNGYLTENEKYNHVVDLWTNTTNTVAQNLIKEISVESFELQDGTIVEGPSFNSIYMMVDSGARGSQTQIRQLAGMRGLMSKPNGEIIETPITANFREGLSVLQYFTSTHGARKGLADTALKTANSGYLTRRLVDVVQDVIITGDDCGTEAGIQYDLLVFKEKKSGLEEKILGRFLAEDIPAPIGDGVLLHRGEMLDEWNVNKIMQADIQHVKLRSVLRCEMGWGICAKCYGRDLARGRIVNVGEAIGVIAAQSIGEPGTQLTMRTFHIGGAAQGG
;
A
#
# COMPACT_ATOMS: atom_id res chain seq x y z
N MET A 1 35.19 23.74 -20.30
CA MET A 1 34.87 22.45 -20.93
C MET A 1 34.15 22.67 -22.27
N SER A 2 34.85 23.19 -23.28
CA SER A 2 34.31 23.50 -24.60
C SER A 2 35.03 22.68 -25.66
N GLN A 3 34.51 21.48 -25.97
CA GLN A 3 34.76 20.70 -27.19
C GLN A 3 34.03 19.34 -27.05
N TYR A 4 32.69 19.37 -26.99
CA TYR A 4 31.92 18.22 -27.42
C TYR A 4 31.36 18.56 -28.80
N ASN A 5 31.87 17.87 -29.81
CA ASN A 5 31.34 17.89 -31.17
C ASN A 5 29.86 17.46 -31.10
N THR A 6 28.93 18.42 -31.19
CA THR A 6 27.47 18.20 -31.06
C THR A 6 26.83 17.56 -32.30
N GLN A 7 27.64 16.99 -33.21
CA GLN A 7 27.15 16.36 -34.44
C GLN A 7 26.82 14.87 -34.31
N ASP A 8 27.30 14.19 -33.27
CA ASP A 8 26.85 12.83 -32.97
C ASP A 8 25.53 12.91 -32.19
N LYS A 9 24.42 12.99 -32.93
CA LYS A 9 23.11 12.63 -32.36
C LYS A 9 23.24 11.19 -31.88
N VAL A 10 23.38 11.01 -30.58
CA VAL A 10 23.35 9.69 -29.95
C VAL A 10 21.96 9.11 -30.26
N ASP A 11 21.89 8.27 -31.28
CA ASP A 11 20.63 7.66 -31.74
C ASP A 11 20.07 6.67 -30.71
N ASP A 12 20.88 6.26 -29.73
CA ASP A 12 20.52 5.34 -28.67
C ASP A 12 20.16 6.08 -27.36
N PRO A 13 18.87 6.22 -27.02
CA PRO A 13 18.43 6.95 -25.83
C PRO A 13 18.89 6.31 -24.51
N SER A 14 19.32 5.04 -24.51
CA SER A 14 19.83 4.33 -23.32
C SER A 14 21.12 4.94 -22.73
N LYS A 15 21.85 5.74 -23.53
CA LYS A 15 23.11 6.37 -23.11
C LYS A 15 22.91 7.74 -22.43
N ILE A 16 21.70 8.26 -22.40
CA ILE A 16 21.39 9.57 -21.80
C ILE A 16 21.30 9.42 -20.29
N LYS A 17 22.31 9.90 -19.55
CA LYS A 17 22.34 9.85 -18.08
C LYS A 17 21.67 11.04 -17.40
N VAL A 18 21.68 12.21 -18.04
CA VAL A 18 21.19 13.47 -17.47
C VAL A 18 20.41 14.24 -18.52
N VAL A 19 19.30 14.84 -18.10
CA VAL A 19 18.50 15.77 -18.92
C VAL A 19 18.56 17.15 -18.28
N LYS A 20 18.94 18.16 -19.05
CA LYS A 20 18.98 19.58 -18.63
C LYS A 20 17.91 20.36 -19.38
N ILE A 21 17.33 21.37 -18.71
CA ILE A 21 16.43 22.35 -19.30
C ILE A 21 17.03 23.76 -19.09
N GLY A 22 16.85 24.63 -20.08
CA GLY A 22 17.34 26.01 -20.05
C GLY A 22 16.54 26.91 -20.99
N LEU A 23 16.82 28.21 -20.95
CA LEU A 23 16.28 29.19 -21.91
C LEU A 23 16.93 28.96 -23.28
N ALA A 24 16.13 29.09 -24.35
CA ALA A 24 16.64 29.00 -25.72
C ALA A 24 16.94 30.39 -26.26
N SER A 25 18.15 30.62 -26.75
CA SER A 25 18.48 31.90 -27.40
C SER A 25 17.79 31.99 -28.77
N PRO A 26 17.57 33.22 -29.31
CA PRO A 26 17.07 33.38 -30.67
C PRO A 26 17.95 32.68 -31.73
N LYS A 27 19.28 32.64 -31.50
CA LYS A 27 20.24 31.97 -32.37
C LYS A 27 20.05 30.45 -32.34
N ASP A 28 19.82 29.87 -31.16
CA ASP A 28 19.57 28.43 -31.02
C ASP A 28 18.26 28.01 -31.67
N ILE A 29 17.21 28.84 -31.57
CA ILE A 29 15.92 28.58 -32.22
C ILE A 29 16.07 28.56 -33.74
N ILE A 30 16.82 29.51 -34.30
CA ILE A 30 17.11 29.56 -35.74
C ILE A 30 17.97 28.37 -36.15
N PHE A 31 19.02 28.04 -35.38
CA PHE A 31 19.91 26.92 -35.66
C PHE A 31 19.17 25.58 -35.68
N ASN A 32 18.24 25.38 -34.76
CA ASN A 32 17.42 24.16 -34.71
C ASN A 32 16.32 24.12 -35.80
N SER A 33 16.02 25.25 -36.44
CA SER A 33 14.96 25.35 -37.42
C SER A 33 15.42 24.97 -38.83
N SER A 34 14.55 24.29 -39.57
CA SER A 34 14.77 23.95 -40.98
C SER A 34 14.31 25.04 -41.96
N GLY A 35 13.74 26.15 -41.48
CA GLY A 35 13.33 27.28 -42.31
C GLY A 35 12.28 28.20 -41.67
N GLU A 36 12.14 29.41 -42.23
CA GLU A 36 11.19 30.42 -41.76
C GLU A 36 9.79 30.22 -42.37
N VAL A 37 8.76 30.29 -41.54
CA VAL A 37 7.35 30.31 -41.96
C VAL A 37 6.89 31.77 -42.08
N LYS A 38 6.54 32.18 -43.29
CA LYS A 38 6.15 33.56 -43.60
C LYS A 38 4.66 33.72 -43.79
N LYS A 39 3.98 32.70 -44.32
CA LYS A 39 2.58 32.82 -44.70
C LYS A 39 1.65 32.00 -43.80
N PRO A 40 0.40 32.48 -43.57
CA PRO A 40 -0.56 31.83 -42.68
C PRO A 40 -1.24 30.60 -43.30
N GLU A 41 -1.14 30.39 -44.61
CA GLU A 41 -1.88 29.33 -45.29
C GLU A 41 -1.34 27.95 -44.92
N THR A 42 -2.24 26.96 -44.94
CA THR A 42 -1.93 25.57 -44.59
C THR A 42 -1.76 24.72 -45.84
N ILE A 43 -2.87 24.40 -46.50
CA ILE A 43 -2.94 23.60 -47.73
C ILE A 43 -3.80 24.30 -48.76
N ASN A 44 -3.56 23.97 -50.02
CA ASN A 44 -4.40 24.42 -51.11
C ASN A 44 -5.73 23.65 -51.11
N TYR A 45 -6.87 24.34 -51.11
CA TYR A 45 -8.18 23.69 -51.03
C TYR A 45 -8.55 22.86 -52.27
N ARG A 46 -7.95 23.12 -53.44
CA ARG A 46 -8.22 22.36 -54.68
C ARG A 46 -7.33 21.12 -54.81
N THR A 47 -6.05 21.28 -54.50
CA THR A 47 -5.05 20.21 -54.75
C THR A 47 -4.66 19.43 -53.49
N PHE A 48 -5.08 19.89 -52.32
CA PHE A 48 -4.69 19.40 -50.99
C PHE A 48 -3.18 19.35 -50.75
N LYS A 49 -2.40 20.00 -51.63
CA LYS A 49 -0.95 20.10 -51.48
C LYS A 49 -0.60 21.21 -50.49
N PRO A 50 0.45 21.02 -49.67
CA PRO A 50 0.94 22.08 -48.80
C PRO A 50 1.38 23.32 -49.57
N GLU A 51 1.02 24.49 -49.05
CA GLU A 51 1.42 25.77 -49.62
C GLU A 51 2.90 26.08 -49.37
N LYS A 52 3.52 26.83 -50.30
CA LYS A 52 4.91 27.26 -50.17
C LYS A 52 5.03 28.32 -49.07
N GLU A 53 5.99 28.14 -48.16
CA GLU A 53 6.26 29.03 -47.00
C GLU A 53 5.11 29.16 -45.99
N GLY A 54 4.07 28.34 -46.15
CA GLY A 54 2.96 28.21 -45.22
C GLY A 54 3.26 27.26 -44.05
N LEU A 55 2.27 27.09 -43.18
CA LEU A 55 2.35 26.28 -41.97
C LEU A 55 2.62 24.78 -42.23
N PHE A 56 2.35 24.26 -43.42
CA PHE A 56 2.60 22.84 -43.76
C PHE A 56 3.69 22.64 -44.82
N CYS A 57 4.42 23.71 -45.17
CA CYS A 57 5.40 23.77 -46.26
C CYS A 57 6.34 22.56 -46.30
N ALA A 58 6.33 21.85 -47.43
CA ALA A 58 7.18 20.66 -47.62
C ALA A 58 8.68 21.00 -47.72
N ARG A 59 9.05 22.24 -48.09
CA ARG A 59 10.46 22.67 -48.13
C ARG A 59 11.06 22.73 -46.73
N ILE A 60 10.30 23.25 -45.76
CA ILE A 60 10.75 23.45 -44.38
C ILE A 60 10.69 22.12 -43.62
N PHE A 61 9.51 21.48 -43.61
CA PHE A 61 9.28 20.32 -42.76
C PHE A 61 9.68 18.99 -43.41
N GLY A 62 9.86 18.92 -44.74
CA GLY A 62 10.19 17.70 -45.46
C GLY A 62 9.02 17.12 -46.28
N PRO A 63 9.24 15.99 -46.96
CA PRO A 63 8.32 15.44 -47.96
C PRO A 63 7.07 14.78 -47.35
N VAL A 64 5.92 14.90 -48.03
CA VAL A 64 4.64 14.32 -47.57
C VAL A 64 4.61 12.78 -47.75
N LYS A 65 5.29 12.28 -48.78
CA LYS A 65 5.40 10.85 -49.10
C LYS A 65 6.86 10.40 -49.01
N ASP A 66 7.06 9.14 -48.65
CA ASP A 66 8.40 8.58 -48.55
C ASP A 66 9.12 8.59 -49.89
N TRP A 67 10.35 9.10 -49.92
CA TRP A 67 11.22 9.13 -51.10
C TRP A 67 10.61 9.84 -52.32
N GLU A 68 9.70 10.80 -52.10
CA GLU A 68 9.05 11.56 -53.17
C GLU A 68 9.04 13.06 -52.85
N CYS A 69 9.49 13.89 -53.80
CA CYS A 69 9.38 15.34 -53.69
C CYS A 69 7.94 15.83 -54.00
N LEU A 70 7.55 17.01 -53.53
CA LEU A 70 6.18 17.55 -53.68
C LEU A 70 5.69 17.65 -55.14
N CYS A 71 6.58 17.97 -56.09
CA CYS A 71 6.23 18.06 -57.52
C CYS A 71 6.25 16.72 -58.27
N GLY A 72 6.76 15.65 -57.64
CA GLY A 72 6.91 14.33 -58.26
C GLY A 72 8.06 14.19 -59.27
N LYS A 73 8.94 15.19 -59.47
CA LYS A 73 10.13 15.09 -60.34
C LYS A 73 11.07 13.97 -59.89
N TYR A 74 11.39 13.95 -58.59
CA TYR A 74 12.23 12.92 -57.99
C TYR A 74 11.36 11.95 -57.17
N LYS A 75 11.41 10.68 -57.55
CA LYS A 75 10.71 9.56 -56.89
C LYS A 75 11.66 8.38 -56.71
N ARG A 76 11.39 7.56 -55.69
CA ARG A 76 12.14 6.34 -55.32
C ARG A 76 13.45 6.64 -54.57
N GLN A 77 13.95 5.62 -53.88
CA GLN A 77 15.08 5.70 -52.97
C GLN A 77 16.41 6.09 -53.65
N LYS A 78 16.56 5.88 -54.97
CA LYS A 78 17.76 6.26 -55.74
C LYS A 78 18.10 7.76 -55.66
N HIS A 79 17.13 8.62 -55.37
CA HIS A 79 17.32 10.07 -55.25
C HIS A 79 17.40 10.53 -53.79
N ARG A 80 17.79 9.64 -52.87
CA ARG A 80 17.93 9.95 -51.45
C ARG A 80 18.80 11.20 -51.22
N ASN A 81 18.33 12.07 -50.33
CA ASN A 81 18.98 13.31 -49.91
C ASN A 81 19.17 14.38 -51.01
N ILE A 82 18.70 14.14 -52.24
CA ILE A 82 18.71 15.15 -53.30
C ILE A 82 17.60 16.17 -53.02
N THR A 83 17.95 17.45 -53.09
CA THR A 83 17.00 18.56 -52.99
C THR A 83 16.43 18.89 -54.37
N CYS A 84 15.11 18.88 -54.51
CA CYS A 84 14.49 19.13 -55.80
C CYS A 84 14.61 20.59 -56.25
N GLU A 85 15.16 20.86 -57.44
CA GLU A 85 15.26 22.22 -58.01
C GLU A 85 13.90 22.91 -58.18
N LYS A 86 12.84 22.16 -58.54
CA LYS A 86 11.51 22.75 -58.82
C LYS A 86 10.74 23.14 -57.56
N CYS A 87 10.79 22.32 -56.52
CA CYS A 87 9.99 22.52 -55.31
C CYS A 87 10.80 22.77 -54.04
N GLY A 88 12.13 22.66 -54.09
CA GLY A 88 13.04 22.82 -52.95
C GLY A 88 12.92 21.74 -51.88
N VAL A 89 12.16 20.67 -52.13
CA VAL A 89 11.92 19.60 -51.14
C VAL A 89 13.02 18.56 -51.23
N GLN A 90 13.62 18.24 -50.09
CA GLN A 90 14.60 17.16 -49.97
C GLN A 90 13.90 15.80 -50.00
N VAL A 91 14.42 14.86 -50.80
CA VAL A 91 13.86 13.51 -50.92
C VAL A 91 14.37 12.63 -49.78
N THR A 92 13.54 12.49 -48.75
CA THR A 92 13.80 11.68 -47.54
C THR A 92 12.54 10.90 -47.15
N LEU A 93 12.58 10.22 -46.00
CA LEU A 93 11.39 9.64 -45.39
C LEU A 93 10.46 10.75 -44.90
N SER A 94 9.15 10.51 -45.00
CA SER A 94 8.09 11.40 -44.50
C SER A 94 8.16 11.59 -42.99
N LYS A 95 8.66 10.59 -42.24
CA LYS A 95 8.85 10.64 -40.78
C LYS A 95 9.68 11.84 -40.29
N GLU A 96 10.54 12.40 -41.14
CA GLU A 96 11.32 13.60 -40.82
C GLU A 96 10.42 14.83 -40.63
N ARG A 97 9.22 14.86 -41.21
CA ARG A 97 8.20 15.90 -40.97
C ARG A 97 7.72 15.99 -39.54
N ARG A 98 7.87 14.92 -38.75
CA ARG A 98 7.56 14.92 -37.32
C ARG A 98 8.71 15.47 -36.47
N LYS A 99 9.93 15.53 -37.01
CA LYS A 99 11.15 15.95 -36.29
C LYS A 99 11.56 17.39 -36.59
N ARG A 100 11.41 17.83 -37.85
CA ARG A 100 11.85 19.17 -38.28
C ARG A 100 10.96 20.27 -37.72
N THR A 101 11.56 21.32 -37.18
CA THR A 101 10.87 22.51 -36.66
C THR A 101 11.01 23.68 -37.63
N GLY A 102 10.01 24.57 -37.63
CA GLY A 102 10.08 25.87 -38.31
C GLY A 102 10.32 26.99 -37.31
N HIS A 103 10.49 28.22 -37.77
CA HIS A 103 10.47 29.40 -36.91
C HIS A 103 9.75 30.57 -37.57
N ILE A 104 9.32 31.54 -36.77
CA ILE A 104 8.73 32.81 -37.17
C ILE A 104 9.58 33.91 -36.55
N LYS A 105 10.17 34.78 -37.37
CA LYS A 105 10.83 35.98 -36.88
C LYS A 105 9.77 37.05 -36.59
N LEU A 106 9.76 37.60 -35.39
CA LEU A 106 8.81 38.63 -35.01
C LEU A 106 9.24 40.02 -35.52
N ALA A 107 8.28 40.92 -35.71
CA ALA A 107 8.54 42.32 -36.07
C ALA A 107 9.06 43.11 -34.86
N ASP A 108 8.49 42.85 -33.68
CA ASP A 108 8.90 43.43 -32.41
C ASP A 108 9.08 42.32 -31.35
N PRO A 109 9.98 42.51 -30.35
CA PRO A 109 10.15 41.55 -29.26
C PRO A 109 8.87 41.43 -28.41
N VAL A 110 8.51 40.20 -28.07
CA VAL A 110 7.29 39.87 -27.32
C VAL A 110 7.66 39.16 -26.02
N ALA A 111 7.09 39.58 -24.89
CA ALA A 111 7.37 38.92 -23.62
C ALA A 111 6.77 37.51 -23.59
N HIS A 112 7.52 36.52 -23.11
CA HIS A 112 6.96 35.19 -22.89
C HIS A 112 6.04 35.17 -21.66
N ILE A 113 4.76 34.83 -21.86
CA ILE A 113 3.70 34.83 -20.83
C ILE A 113 4.06 34.10 -19.53
N TRP A 114 4.85 33.03 -19.60
CA TRP A 114 5.32 32.30 -18.42
C TRP A 114 6.14 33.18 -17.48
N PHE A 115 7.14 33.91 -17.97
CA PHE A 115 8.03 34.72 -17.14
C PHE A 115 7.39 36.03 -16.68
N MET A 116 6.42 36.53 -17.46
CA MET A 116 5.64 37.72 -17.14
C MET A 116 4.59 37.44 -16.04
N LYS A 117 3.66 36.49 -16.27
CA LYS A 117 2.48 36.25 -15.41
C LYS A 117 2.63 35.10 -14.41
N SER A 118 3.78 34.42 -14.35
CA SER A 118 4.02 33.49 -13.24
C SER A 118 4.04 34.27 -11.94
N LEU A 119 3.52 33.68 -10.87
CA LEU A 119 3.62 34.25 -9.52
C LEU A 119 4.73 33.49 -8.78
N PRO A 120 5.84 34.13 -8.38
CA PRO A 120 6.21 35.54 -8.65
C PRO A 120 6.68 35.77 -10.10
N SER A 121 6.51 37.01 -10.59
CA SER A 121 6.94 37.41 -11.94
C SER A 121 8.46 37.44 -12.00
N ARG A 122 9.05 36.75 -12.98
CA ARG A 122 10.51 36.69 -13.10
C ARG A 122 11.04 38.00 -13.68
N ILE A 123 10.39 38.52 -14.71
CA ILE A 123 10.74 39.82 -15.33
C ILE A 123 10.48 40.96 -14.33
N GLY A 124 9.34 40.94 -13.63
CA GLY A 124 9.02 41.96 -12.62
C GLY A 124 10.03 41.99 -11.47
N ASN A 125 10.42 40.82 -10.94
CA ASN A 125 11.44 40.75 -9.90
C ASN A 125 12.83 41.19 -10.39
N LEU A 126 13.20 40.90 -11.64
CA LEU A 126 14.48 41.33 -12.21
C LEU A 126 14.55 42.86 -12.32
N LEU A 127 13.51 43.48 -12.87
CA LEU A 127 13.43 44.95 -13.06
C LEU A 127 13.02 45.72 -11.80
N ASP A 128 12.66 45.03 -10.71
CA ASP A 128 12.07 45.60 -9.49
C ASP A 128 10.77 46.40 -9.72
N VAL A 129 9.98 45.97 -10.71
CA VAL A 129 8.71 46.60 -11.10
C VAL A 129 7.53 45.69 -10.71
N SER A 130 6.43 46.29 -10.25
CA SER A 130 5.20 45.56 -9.96
C SER A 130 4.62 44.92 -11.22
N LEU A 131 3.93 43.78 -11.08
CA LEU A 131 3.34 43.08 -12.23
C LEU A 131 2.39 43.98 -13.02
N ARG A 132 1.54 44.76 -12.34
CA ARG A 132 0.57 45.66 -12.99
C ARG A 132 1.28 46.71 -13.85
N ASN A 133 2.33 47.33 -13.31
CA ASN A 133 3.06 48.36 -14.04
C ASN A 133 3.81 47.75 -15.24
N LEU A 134 4.36 46.54 -15.09
CA LEU A 134 4.96 45.79 -16.21
C LEU A 134 3.94 45.44 -17.31
N GLU A 135 2.70 45.07 -16.93
CA GLU A 135 1.61 44.82 -17.89
C GLU A 135 1.27 46.10 -18.68
N ASN A 136 1.14 47.24 -18.01
CA ASN A 136 0.83 48.52 -18.65
C ASN A 136 1.88 48.90 -19.72
N VAL A 137 3.17 48.68 -19.43
CA VAL A 137 4.25 48.95 -20.40
C VAL A 137 4.22 47.97 -21.57
N LEU A 138 4.05 46.67 -21.31
CA LEU A 138 4.05 45.63 -22.36
C LEU A 138 2.87 45.74 -23.32
N TYR A 139 1.70 46.17 -22.84
CA TYR A 139 0.50 46.33 -23.66
C TYR A 139 0.31 47.75 -24.22
N CYS A 140 1.38 48.57 -24.18
CA CYS A 140 1.43 49.91 -24.76
C CYS A 140 0.42 50.90 -24.14
N GLU A 141 0.20 50.82 -22.82
CA GLU A 141 -0.65 51.74 -22.06
C GLU A 141 0.16 52.81 -21.30
N ALA A 142 1.42 52.52 -20.96
CA ALA A 142 2.33 53.43 -20.27
C ALA A 142 3.74 53.37 -20.84
N PHE A 143 4.55 54.39 -20.58
CA PHE A 143 5.93 54.49 -21.04
C PHE A 143 6.89 54.13 -19.90
N MET A 144 8.04 53.55 -20.25
CA MET A 144 9.14 53.28 -19.33
C MET A 144 10.38 54.01 -19.81
N ILE A 145 11.10 54.63 -18.88
CA ILE A 145 12.35 55.33 -19.17
C ILE A 145 13.47 54.30 -19.32
N SER A 146 14.08 54.28 -20.51
CA SER A 146 15.14 53.34 -20.90
C SER A 146 16.53 53.89 -20.63
N GLU A 147 16.76 55.16 -20.99
CA GLU A 147 18.01 55.90 -20.82
C GLU A 147 17.65 57.28 -20.26
N LEU A 148 18.44 57.74 -19.29
CA LEU A 148 18.30 59.03 -18.63
C LEU A 148 19.69 59.61 -18.37
N ASN A 149 19.95 60.84 -18.79
CA ASN A 149 21.14 61.57 -18.36
C ASN A 149 20.86 62.27 -17.03
N GLU A 150 21.30 61.67 -15.92
CA GLU A 150 21.01 62.16 -14.56
C GLU A 150 21.53 63.58 -14.29
N GLU A 151 22.63 64.00 -14.93
CA GLU A 151 23.24 65.31 -14.68
C GLU A 151 22.36 66.45 -15.21
N VAL A 152 21.94 66.35 -16.48
CA VAL A 152 21.09 67.35 -17.15
C VAL A 152 19.70 67.41 -16.50
N VAL A 153 19.18 66.26 -16.06
CA VAL A 153 17.87 66.20 -15.38
C VAL A 153 17.93 66.87 -14.01
N LYS A 154 19.03 66.74 -13.26
CA LYS A 154 19.22 67.44 -11.98
C LYS A 154 19.32 68.95 -12.17
N GLU A 155 20.11 69.41 -13.13
CA GLU A 155 20.22 70.85 -13.44
C GLU A 155 18.86 71.46 -13.77
N ARG A 156 18.08 70.81 -14.63
CA ARG A 156 16.72 71.28 -14.96
C ARG A 156 15.74 71.15 -13.79
N ALA A 157 15.85 70.10 -12.97
CA ALA A 157 15.04 69.97 -11.76
C ALA A 157 15.29 71.13 -10.78
N GLU A 158 16.55 71.57 -10.66
CA GLU A 158 16.93 72.74 -9.86
C GLU A 158 16.43 74.05 -10.47
N GLU A 159 16.51 74.21 -11.79
CA GLU A 159 15.98 75.37 -12.50
C GLU A 159 14.46 75.54 -12.30
N TYR A 160 13.69 74.48 -12.49
CA TYR A 160 12.24 74.49 -12.27
C TYR A 160 11.87 74.60 -10.78
N ALA A 161 12.69 74.04 -9.88
CA ALA A 161 12.51 74.26 -8.44
C ALA A 161 12.72 75.74 -8.07
N ALA A 162 13.74 76.40 -8.64
CA ALA A 162 14.00 77.82 -8.44
C ALA A 162 12.86 78.68 -9.00
N LYS A 163 12.39 78.39 -10.22
CA LYS A 163 11.23 79.05 -10.85
C LYS A 163 9.96 78.91 -10.01
N TYR A 164 9.70 77.73 -9.44
CA TYR A 164 8.57 77.51 -8.55
C TYR A 164 8.71 78.30 -7.23
N ASP A 165 9.90 78.29 -6.63
CA ASP A 165 10.14 78.95 -5.35
C ASP A 165 10.13 80.49 -5.46
N THR A 166 10.48 81.08 -6.62
CA THR A 166 10.29 82.51 -6.91
C THR A 166 8.82 82.86 -7.14
N CYS A 167 8.11 82.13 -8.01
CA CYS A 167 6.69 82.37 -8.29
C CYS A 167 5.80 82.22 -7.05
N ARG A 168 6.14 81.27 -6.14
CA ARG A 168 5.46 81.09 -4.85
C ARG A 168 5.62 82.29 -3.92
N LYS A 169 6.76 82.98 -3.96
CA LYS A 169 7.05 84.16 -3.12
C LYS A 169 6.36 85.43 -3.64
N GLU A 170 6.26 85.58 -4.96
CA GLU A 170 5.75 86.81 -5.60
C GLU A 170 4.21 86.89 -5.68
N LYS A 171 3.46 85.78 -5.52
CA LYS A 171 1.97 85.75 -5.56
C LYS A 171 1.32 86.30 -6.86
N GLU A 172 2.09 86.56 -7.91
CA GLU A 172 1.62 87.27 -9.12
C GLU A 172 0.96 86.39 -10.19
N LEU A 173 1.08 85.05 -10.12
CA LEU A 173 0.54 84.15 -11.15
C LEU A 173 -0.81 83.51 -10.76
N PRO A 174 -1.71 83.26 -11.73
CA PRO A 174 -2.94 82.49 -11.50
C PRO A 174 -2.63 81.10 -10.95
N LYS A 175 -3.48 80.58 -10.04
CA LYS A 175 -3.28 79.30 -9.33
C LYS A 175 -2.94 78.12 -10.26
N VAL A 176 -3.44 78.13 -11.48
CA VAL A 176 -3.27 77.07 -12.49
C VAL A 176 -1.80 76.92 -12.92
N GLU A 177 -1.11 78.02 -13.24
CA GLU A 177 0.30 77.98 -13.67
C GLU A 177 1.24 77.58 -12.52
N LEU A 178 0.88 77.92 -11.27
CA LEU A 178 1.62 77.48 -10.08
C LEU A 178 1.47 75.98 -9.83
N GLU A 179 0.29 75.40 -10.11
CA GLU A 179 0.04 73.96 -10.04
C GLU A 179 0.78 73.20 -11.16
N GLU A 180 0.85 73.76 -12.37
CA GLU A 180 1.63 73.21 -13.49
C GLU A 180 3.13 73.20 -13.18
N LEU A 181 3.71 74.32 -12.70
CA LEU A 181 5.12 74.36 -12.29
C LEU A 181 5.45 73.40 -11.15
N LYS A 182 4.49 73.19 -10.24
CA LYS A 182 4.61 72.18 -9.17
C LYS A 182 4.64 70.77 -9.75
N ALA A 183 3.74 70.47 -10.70
CA ALA A 183 3.69 69.18 -11.37
C ALA A 183 4.99 68.88 -12.13
N HIS A 184 5.54 69.87 -12.87
CA HIS A 184 6.83 69.74 -13.56
C HIS A 184 7.98 69.47 -12.57
N ARG A 185 8.04 70.21 -11.46
CA ARG A 185 9.06 70.01 -10.41
C ARG A 185 8.98 68.61 -9.78
N ASP A 186 7.78 68.17 -9.43
CA ASP A 186 7.56 66.90 -8.76
C ASP A 186 7.81 65.71 -9.72
N LEU A 187 7.52 65.88 -11.02
CA LEU A 187 7.85 64.92 -12.07
C LEU A 187 9.38 64.79 -12.22
N LEU A 188 10.09 65.91 -12.37
CA LEU A 188 11.54 65.92 -12.56
C LEU A 188 12.32 65.30 -11.39
N LYS A 189 11.83 65.46 -10.16
CA LYS A 189 12.45 64.87 -8.95
C LYS A 189 12.36 63.34 -8.89
N ASN A 190 11.32 62.74 -9.46
CA ASN A 190 11.05 61.31 -9.36
C ASN A 190 11.56 60.53 -10.59
N LEU A 191 12.21 61.20 -11.55
CA LEU A 191 12.78 60.56 -12.73
C LEU A 191 13.98 59.69 -12.36
N ALA A 192 13.86 58.40 -12.62
CA ALA A 192 14.95 57.46 -12.58
C ALA A 192 14.77 56.41 -13.67
N VAL A 193 15.86 55.74 -14.06
CA VAL A 193 15.79 54.69 -15.08
C VAL A 193 14.92 53.53 -14.57
N GLY A 194 13.92 53.13 -15.35
CA GLY A 194 12.94 52.10 -14.98
C GLY A 194 11.67 52.61 -14.30
N VAL A 195 11.56 53.92 -14.06
CA VAL A 195 10.30 54.56 -13.66
C VAL A 195 9.33 54.53 -14.84
N ILE A 196 8.05 54.35 -14.52
CA ILE A 196 6.96 54.26 -15.49
C ILE A 196 6.17 55.55 -15.40
N ILE A 197 5.97 56.16 -16.57
CA ILE A 197 5.31 57.45 -16.73
C ILE A 197 4.05 57.29 -17.59
N SER A 198 3.06 58.14 -17.32
CA SER A 198 1.82 58.21 -18.10
C SER A 198 2.05 58.89 -19.46
N GLU A 199 1.05 58.85 -20.33
CA GLU A 199 1.12 59.51 -21.64
C GLU A 199 1.18 61.05 -21.49
N ASP A 200 0.40 61.62 -20.57
CA ASP A 200 0.43 63.07 -20.28
C ASP A 200 1.79 63.50 -19.73
N GLU A 201 2.37 62.73 -18.81
CA GLU A 201 3.71 62.99 -18.27
C GLU A 201 4.80 62.89 -19.34
N HIS A 202 4.64 61.99 -20.32
CA HIS A 202 5.59 61.90 -21.43
C HIS A 202 5.51 63.13 -22.34
N TYR A 203 4.31 63.62 -22.66
CA TYR A 203 4.16 64.87 -23.42
C TYR A 203 4.77 66.06 -22.68
N LEU A 204 4.55 66.16 -21.36
CA LEU A 204 5.16 67.21 -20.54
C LEU A 204 6.70 67.14 -20.56
N LEU A 205 7.28 65.93 -20.54
CA LEU A 205 8.72 65.76 -20.67
C LEU A 205 9.24 66.15 -22.05
N ASP A 206 8.52 65.79 -23.12
CA ASP A 206 8.87 66.19 -24.48
C ASP A 206 8.78 67.72 -24.66
N GLU A 207 7.82 68.38 -24.01
CA GLU A 207 7.72 69.84 -23.95
C GLU A 207 8.89 70.46 -23.18
N ILE A 208 9.17 69.98 -21.96
CA ILE A 208 10.30 70.45 -21.15
C ILE A 208 11.59 70.32 -21.96
N PHE A 209 11.89 69.13 -22.48
CA PHE A 209 13.17 68.81 -23.15
C PHE A 209 13.18 69.07 -24.66
N SER A 210 12.25 69.87 -25.18
CA SER A 210 12.16 70.21 -26.61
C SER A 210 13.46 70.77 -27.21
N ASP A 211 14.24 71.53 -26.44
CA ASP A 211 15.53 72.09 -26.85
C ASP A 211 16.68 71.06 -26.88
N THR A 212 16.50 69.90 -26.24
CA THR A 212 17.54 68.86 -26.06
C THR A 212 16.96 67.44 -26.19
N PRO A 213 16.75 66.94 -27.43
CA PRO A 213 16.00 65.71 -27.69
C PRO A 213 16.70 64.39 -27.25
N ASP A 214 17.98 64.42 -26.89
CA ASP A 214 18.75 63.22 -26.52
C ASP A 214 18.87 62.96 -25.00
N VAL A 215 18.21 63.77 -24.15
CA VAL A 215 18.38 63.71 -22.68
C VAL A 215 17.58 62.55 -22.05
N ILE A 216 16.39 62.26 -22.56
CA ILE A 216 15.49 61.22 -22.03
C ILE A 216 14.99 60.36 -23.18
N LYS A 217 15.18 59.04 -23.08
CA LYS A 217 14.52 58.08 -23.98
C LYS A 217 13.48 57.28 -23.21
N ALA A 218 12.22 57.66 -23.38
CA ALA A 218 11.08 56.89 -22.94
C ALA A 218 10.54 56.04 -24.11
N GLY A 219 10.06 54.84 -23.81
CA GLY A 219 9.36 54.04 -24.81
C GLY A 219 8.44 53.01 -24.19
N MET A 220 7.72 52.30 -25.05
CA MET A 220 6.69 51.34 -24.64
C MET A 220 6.83 49.99 -25.36
N GLY A 221 6.16 48.98 -24.83
CA GLY A 221 6.11 47.62 -25.39
C GLY A 221 7.33 46.77 -25.03
N GLY A 222 7.42 45.60 -25.67
CA GLY A 222 8.46 44.60 -25.36
C GLY A 222 9.89 45.01 -25.73
N ARG A 223 10.06 45.96 -26.66
CA ARG A 223 11.40 46.40 -27.08
C ARG A 223 12.15 47.11 -25.94
N VAL A 224 11.49 48.02 -25.25
CA VAL A 224 12.08 48.76 -24.11
C VAL A 224 12.50 47.84 -22.97
N ILE A 225 11.66 46.86 -22.66
CA ILE A 225 11.96 45.87 -21.62
C ILE A 225 13.13 44.97 -22.05
N SER A 226 13.17 44.54 -23.31
CA SER A 226 14.29 43.78 -23.86
C SER A 226 15.62 44.54 -23.73
N ASP A 227 15.64 45.81 -24.15
CA ASP A 227 16.85 46.62 -24.14
C ASP A 227 17.32 46.91 -22.70
N ARG A 228 16.38 47.11 -21.77
CA ARG A 228 16.69 47.24 -20.34
C ARG A 228 17.30 45.98 -19.74
N LEU A 229 16.78 44.80 -20.10
CA LEU A 229 17.34 43.52 -19.65
C LEU A 229 18.73 43.26 -20.23
N LYS A 230 18.99 43.69 -21.48
CA LYS A 230 20.31 43.57 -22.13
C LYS A 230 21.38 44.42 -21.44
N ASN A 231 21.01 45.62 -20.99
CA ASN A 231 21.93 46.58 -20.37
C ASN A 231 22.05 46.45 -18.85
N MET A 232 21.43 45.44 -18.23
CA MET A 232 21.41 45.28 -16.77
C MET A 232 22.70 44.62 -16.24
N ASP A 233 23.34 45.26 -15.25
CA ASP A 233 24.43 44.66 -14.49
C ASP A 233 23.91 43.78 -13.35
N ILE A 234 23.87 42.47 -13.59
CA ILE A 234 23.38 41.48 -12.62
C ILE A 234 24.35 41.34 -11.44
N ALA A 235 25.66 41.36 -11.68
CA ALA A 235 26.67 41.11 -10.64
C ALA A 235 26.68 42.26 -9.62
N GLY A 236 26.65 43.50 -10.10
CA GLY A 236 26.53 44.69 -9.26
C GLY A 236 25.24 44.70 -8.44
N GLU A 237 24.09 44.41 -9.04
CA GLU A 237 22.80 44.37 -8.33
C GLU A 237 22.74 43.27 -7.25
N VAL A 238 23.34 42.11 -7.49
CA VAL A 238 23.45 41.04 -6.48
C VAL A 238 24.29 41.50 -5.28
N GLN A 239 25.42 42.18 -5.52
CA GLN A 239 26.25 42.71 -4.43
C GLN A 239 25.52 43.78 -3.62
N LYS A 240 24.83 44.72 -4.29
CA LYS A 240 23.99 45.74 -3.63
C LYS A 240 22.90 45.11 -2.78
N LEU A 241 22.15 44.15 -3.31
CA LEU A 241 21.07 43.47 -2.58
C LEU A 241 21.60 42.68 -1.38
N ARG A 242 22.76 42.03 -1.49
CA ARG A 242 23.43 41.37 -0.36
C ARG A 242 23.82 42.37 0.73
N GLN A 243 24.29 43.56 0.35
CA GLN A 243 24.59 44.62 1.31
C GLN A 243 23.33 45.12 2.00
N GLN A 244 22.28 45.46 1.24
CA GLN A 244 20.99 45.87 1.80
C GLN A 244 20.36 44.81 2.71
N LEU A 245 20.51 43.52 2.39
CA LEU A 245 20.06 42.42 3.25
C LEU A 245 20.86 42.32 4.56
N ARG A 246 22.16 42.64 4.56
CA ARG A 246 22.97 42.72 5.78
C ARG A 246 22.57 43.92 6.63
N ASP A 247 22.34 45.07 6.00
CA ASP A 247 21.96 46.30 6.69
C ASP A 247 20.58 46.15 7.36
N ILE A 248 19.63 45.50 6.67
CA ILE A 248 18.25 45.26 7.17
C ILE A 248 18.19 44.15 8.23
N ALA A 249 19.14 43.21 8.26
CA ALA A 249 19.16 42.15 9.26
C ALA A 249 19.30 42.67 10.70
N LEU A 250 19.70 43.94 10.87
CA LEU A 250 19.78 44.64 12.14
C LEU A 250 18.42 45.18 12.64
N ASP A 251 17.39 45.26 11.78
CA ASP A 251 16.08 45.86 12.08
C ASP A 251 14.91 44.84 12.00
N PRO A 252 14.25 44.49 13.13
CA PRO A 252 13.16 43.50 13.17
C PRO A 252 11.84 43.96 12.52
N LEU A 253 11.63 45.26 12.28
CA LEU A 253 10.42 45.82 11.64
C LEU A 253 10.35 45.59 10.11
N SER A 254 11.41 45.09 9.47
CA SER A 254 11.54 44.99 8.00
C SER A 254 11.39 43.57 7.42
N ALA A 255 10.70 42.65 8.12
CA ALA A 255 10.51 41.26 7.66
C ALA A 255 9.86 41.15 6.24
N ALA A 256 9.02 42.11 5.85
CA ALA A 256 8.42 42.16 4.52
C ALA A 256 9.45 42.50 3.41
N ASN A 257 10.32 43.49 3.67
CA ASN A 257 11.39 43.89 2.75
C ASN A 257 12.45 42.80 2.62
N GLN A 258 12.81 42.15 3.73
CA GLN A 258 13.73 41.00 3.72
C GLN A 258 13.21 39.86 2.83
N ARG A 259 11.92 39.52 2.91
CA ARG A 259 11.29 38.52 2.03
C ARG A 259 11.30 38.96 0.55
N ARG A 260 11.08 40.25 0.26
CA ARG A 260 11.12 40.80 -1.11
C ARG A 260 12.53 40.69 -1.70
N PHE A 261 13.55 41.18 -0.97
CA PHE A 261 14.95 41.13 -1.43
C PHE A 261 15.47 39.71 -1.56
N THR A 262 15.14 38.80 -0.63
CA THR A 262 15.53 37.38 -0.73
C THR A 262 14.95 36.72 -2.00
N LYS A 263 13.68 37.01 -2.34
CA LYS A 263 13.06 36.49 -3.57
C LYS A 263 13.70 37.06 -4.84
N ARG A 264 14.08 38.35 -4.82
CA ARG A 264 14.77 39.02 -5.95
C ARG A 264 16.19 38.48 -6.12
N LEU A 265 16.95 38.40 -5.03
CA LEU A 265 18.30 37.85 -4.98
C LEU A 265 18.34 36.42 -5.55
N LYS A 266 17.43 35.55 -5.12
CA LYS A 266 17.34 34.17 -5.62
C LYS A 266 17.14 34.08 -7.14
N VAL A 267 16.44 35.05 -7.75
CA VAL A 267 16.26 35.08 -9.22
C VAL A 267 17.52 35.57 -9.91
N LEU A 268 18.18 36.61 -9.38
CA LEU A 268 19.42 37.15 -9.96
C LEU A 268 20.58 36.15 -9.84
N GLU A 269 20.74 35.48 -8.70
CA GLU A 269 21.76 34.46 -8.48
C GLU A 269 21.61 33.26 -9.44
N ALA A 270 20.38 32.94 -9.86
CA ALA A 270 20.13 31.85 -10.81
C ALA A 270 20.69 32.14 -12.23
N PHE A 271 20.99 33.41 -12.56
CA PHE A 271 21.63 33.80 -13.82
C PHE A 271 23.16 33.84 -13.74
N LEU A 272 23.71 33.83 -12.52
CA LEU A 272 25.15 33.79 -12.30
C LEU A 272 25.64 32.33 -12.39
N GLY A 273 26.75 32.14 -13.11
CA GLY A 273 27.47 30.88 -13.13
C GLY A 273 28.28 30.67 -11.85
N PRO A 274 28.92 29.49 -11.69
CA PRO A 274 29.80 29.20 -10.56
C PRO A 274 30.99 30.19 -10.46
N ASP A 275 31.41 30.76 -11.59
CA ASP A 275 32.52 31.71 -11.69
C ASP A 275 32.11 33.15 -11.27
N GLY A 276 30.85 33.37 -10.86
CA GLY A 276 30.34 34.69 -10.47
C GLY A 276 30.01 35.61 -11.65
N GLU A 277 30.29 35.20 -12.89
CA GLU A 277 29.89 35.89 -14.11
C GLU A 277 28.51 35.42 -14.62
N VAL A 278 27.84 36.26 -15.41
CA VAL A 278 26.57 35.90 -16.06
C VAL A 278 26.79 34.71 -17.00
N SER A 279 25.99 33.66 -16.82
CA SER A 279 26.13 32.46 -17.64
C SER A 279 25.98 32.80 -19.13
N ARG A 280 26.98 32.43 -19.94
CA ARG A 280 26.95 32.72 -21.40
C ARG A 280 25.74 32.07 -22.09
N ASP A 281 25.29 30.93 -21.57
CA ASP A 281 24.18 30.16 -22.11
C ASP A 281 22.80 30.71 -21.73
N HIS A 282 22.67 31.43 -20.60
CA HIS A 282 21.38 31.93 -20.13
C HIS A 282 21.48 33.40 -19.76
N ARG A 283 20.93 34.24 -20.64
CA ARG A 283 20.83 35.68 -20.42
C ARG A 283 19.38 36.11 -20.17
N PRO A 284 19.13 37.16 -19.36
CA PRO A 284 17.78 37.57 -18.98
C PRO A 284 16.93 38.01 -20.19
N GLU A 285 17.55 38.58 -21.23
CA GLU A 285 16.84 39.04 -22.43
C GLU A 285 16.18 37.90 -23.22
N TYR A 286 16.60 36.64 -23.03
CA TYR A 286 15.97 35.49 -23.71
C TYR A 286 14.55 35.20 -23.23
N MET A 287 14.09 35.85 -22.15
CA MET A 287 12.67 35.86 -21.78
C MET A 287 11.80 36.67 -22.76
N MET A 288 12.42 37.55 -23.54
CA MET A 288 11.80 38.33 -24.61
C MET A 288 12.02 37.61 -25.93
N LEU A 289 10.93 37.14 -26.53
CA LEU A 289 10.95 36.38 -27.77
C LEU A 289 11.13 37.33 -28.96
N GLU A 290 12.25 37.20 -29.66
CA GLU A 290 12.45 37.79 -31.00
C GLU A 290 12.08 36.78 -32.10
N VAL A 291 12.14 35.48 -31.79
CA VAL A 291 11.87 34.38 -32.71
C VAL A 291 11.02 33.33 -32.00
N ILE A 292 9.94 32.89 -32.66
CA ILE A 292 9.06 31.84 -32.14
C ILE A 292 9.27 30.55 -32.93
N PRO A 293 9.52 29.40 -32.27
CA PRO A 293 9.56 28.11 -32.95
C PRO A 293 8.15 27.64 -33.36
N VAL A 294 8.05 27.07 -34.56
CA VAL A 294 6.85 26.43 -35.09
C VAL A 294 7.00 24.92 -34.96
N ILE A 295 6.05 24.31 -34.23
CA ILE A 295 6.02 22.87 -34.02
C ILE A 295 5.79 22.11 -35.34
N PRO A 296 6.40 20.92 -35.49
CA PRO A 296 6.26 20.08 -36.67
C PRO A 296 4.78 19.80 -37.03
N PRO A 297 4.41 19.78 -38.33
CA PRO A 297 3.03 19.65 -38.78
C PRO A 297 2.35 18.36 -38.34
N ASP A 298 3.08 17.25 -38.22
CA ASP A 298 2.51 15.96 -37.81
C ASP A 298 2.08 15.95 -36.32
N LEU A 299 2.59 16.88 -35.52
CA LEU A 299 2.15 17.10 -34.13
C LEU A 299 0.91 18.02 -34.04
N ARG A 300 0.55 18.68 -35.15
CA ARG A 300 -0.63 19.54 -35.31
C ARG A 300 -1.37 19.21 -36.62
N PRO A 301 -1.79 17.95 -36.80
CA PRO A 301 -2.20 17.44 -38.10
C PRO A 301 -3.47 18.12 -38.62
N LEU A 302 -3.60 18.08 -39.93
CA LEU A 302 -4.82 18.40 -40.66
C LEU A 302 -5.19 17.12 -41.43
N VAL A 303 -6.19 16.41 -40.94
CA VAL A 303 -6.56 15.09 -41.46
C VAL A 303 -7.88 15.21 -42.22
N PRO A 304 -7.95 14.78 -43.50
CA PRO A 304 -9.21 14.67 -44.21
C PRO A 304 -10.07 13.59 -43.55
N LEU A 305 -11.33 13.92 -43.30
CA LEU A 305 -12.36 12.98 -42.90
C LEU A 305 -13.21 12.59 -44.12
N ASP A 306 -13.94 11.48 -44.01
CA ASP A 306 -14.90 11.07 -45.01
C ASP A 306 -15.95 12.18 -45.22
N GLY A 307 -16.26 12.48 -46.49
CA GLY A 307 -17.14 13.59 -46.87
C GLY A 307 -16.45 14.95 -47.09
N GLY A 308 -15.13 14.97 -47.32
CA GLY A 308 -14.40 16.17 -47.74
C GLY A 308 -14.19 17.23 -46.65
N ARG A 309 -14.51 16.89 -45.38
CA ARG A 309 -14.27 17.75 -44.22
C ARG A 309 -12.84 17.55 -43.71
N PHE A 310 -12.33 18.53 -42.97
CA PHE A 310 -11.00 18.45 -42.36
C PHE A 310 -11.09 18.56 -40.84
N ALA A 311 -10.43 17.64 -40.14
CA ALA A 311 -10.14 17.78 -38.73
C ALA A 311 -8.85 18.58 -38.57
N THR A 312 -8.94 19.78 -38.00
CA THR A 312 -7.80 20.66 -37.76
C THR A 312 -7.45 20.74 -36.28
N SER A 313 -6.16 20.74 -35.96
CA SER A 313 -5.68 21.08 -34.62
C SER A 313 -5.91 22.56 -34.30
N ASP A 314 -6.41 22.87 -33.09
CA ASP A 314 -6.64 24.23 -32.59
C ASP A 314 -5.36 25.11 -32.62
N LEU A 315 -4.17 24.50 -32.50
CA LEU A 315 -2.89 25.21 -32.58
C LEU A 315 -2.68 25.92 -33.92
N ASN A 316 -3.19 25.34 -35.01
CA ASN A 316 -3.02 25.94 -36.34
C ASN A 316 -3.74 27.30 -36.42
N ASP A 317 -4.86 27.47 -35.71
CA ASP A 317 -5.58 28.74 -35.66
C ASP A 317 -4.82 29.81 -34.87
N LEU A 318 -4.18 29.41 -33.76
CA LEU A 318 -3.34 30.29 -32.95
C LEU A 318 -2.08 30.73 -33.72
N TYR A 319 -1.38 29.80 -34.37
CA TYR A 319 -0.23 30.12 -35.23
C TYR A 319 -0.61 31.06 -36.38
N ARG A 320 -1.74 30.79 -37.03
CA ARG A 320 -2.26 31.64 -38.11
C ARG A 320 -2.52 33.07 -37.64
N ARG A 321 -3.08 33.26 -36.44
CA ARG A 321 -3.25 34.61 -35.87
C ARG A 321 -1.93 35.31 -35.64
N VAL A 322 -0.95 34.65 -35.03
CA VAL A 322 0.38 35.23 -34.80
C VAL A 322 1.03 35.67 -36.11
N ILE A 323 1.00 34.82 -37.15
CA ILE A 323 1.57 35.16 -38.47
C ILE A 323 0.85 36.35 -39.10
N ASN A 324 -0.49 36.37 -39.06
CA ASN A 324 -1.28 37.47 -39.61
C ASN A 324 -0.99 38.80 -38.92
N ARG A 325 -0.94 38.82 -37.58
CA ARG A 325 -0.61 40.02 -36.79
C ARG A 325 0.81 40.49 -37.04
N ASN A 326 1.76 39.56 -37.09
CA ASN A 326 3.17 39.86 -37.35
C ASN A 326 3.40 40.47 -38.74
N ASN A 327 2.78 39.89 -39.78
CA ASN A 327 2.87 40.40 -41.14
C ASN A 327 2.17 41.76 -41.29
N ARG A 328 1.04 41.96 -40.62
CA ARG A 328 0.35 43.26 -40.59
C ARG A 328 1.21 44.32 -39.91
N LEU A 329 1.84 44.01 -38.79
CA LEU A 329 2.75 44.93 -38.10
C LEU A 329 3.97 45.28 -38.96
N ARG A 330 4.61 44.31 -39.62
CA ARG A 330 5.70 44.57 -40.59
C ARG A 330 5.26 45.54 -41.68
N LYS A 331 4.11 45.29 -42.30
CA LYS A 331 3.57 46.15 -43.36
C LYS A 331 3.24 47.56 -42.86
N LEU A 332 2.72 47.69 -41.64
CA LEU A 332 2.45 49.00 -41.03
C LEU A 332 3.73 49.79 -40.74
N ASN A 333 4.80 49.11 -40.31
CA ASN A 333 6.11 49.72 -40.10
C ASN A 333 6.73 50.16 -41.45
N GLU A 334 6.61 49.35 -42.50
CA GLU A 334 7.07 49.71 -43.85
C GLU A 334 6.33 50.93 -44.42
N LEU A 335 5.05 51.08 -44.08
CA LEU A 335 4.21 52.21 -44.51
C LEU A 335 4.31 53.43 -43.60
N ALA A 336 5.12 53.39 -42.54
CA ALA A 336 5.23 54.45 -41.52
C ALA A 336 3.86 54.95 -41.02
N ALA A 337 2.95 54.01 -40.68
CA ALA A 337 1.62 54.33 -40.21
C ALA A 337 1.65 55.10 -38.86
N PRO A 338 0.59 55.87 -38.51
CA PRO A 338 0.50 56.57 -37.24
C PRO A 338 0.71 55.64 -36.02
N GLU A 339 1.36 56.16 -34.98
CA GLU A 339 1.77 55.36 -33.82
C GLU A 339 0.61 54.64 -33.14
N ILE A 340 -0.58 55.25 -33.04
CA ILE A 340 -1.77 54.64 -32.42
C ILE A 340 -2.10 53.28 -33.06
N ILE A 341 -1.98 53.18 -34.38
CA ILE A 341 -2.26 51.94 -35.12
C ILE A 341 -1.16 50.90 -34.85
N ILE A 342 0.10 51.33 -34.82
CA ILE A 342 1.25 50.47 -34.52
C ILE A 342 1.16 49.94 -33.07
N ARG A 343 0.82 50.80 -32.10
CA ARG A 343 0.62 50.45 -30.68
C ARG A 343 -0.47 49.38 -30.54
N ASN A 344 -1.61 49.57 -31.21
CA ASN A 344 -2.69 48.58 -31.18
C ASN A 344 -2.26 47.24 -31.80
N GLU A 345 -1.57 47.24 -32.94
CA GLU A 345 -1.14 46.00 -33.58
C GLU A 345 -0.02 45.29 -32.79
N ARG A 346 0.88 46.02 -32.12
CA ARG A 346 1.84 45.49 -31.13
C ARG A 346 1.14 44.76 -29.99
N ARG A 347 0.12 45.41 -29.40
CA ARG A 347 -0.72 44.80 -28.35
C ARG A 347 -1.40 43.53 -28.84
N MET A 348 -2.01 43.56 -30.03
CA MET A 348 -2.67 42.39 -30.63
C MET A 348 -1.70 41.23 -30.92
N LEU A 349 -0.45 41.55 -31.30
CA LEU A 349 0.60 40.56 -31.49
C LEU A 349 0.99 39.90 -30.16
N GLN A 350 1.24 40.69 -29.11
CA GLN A 350 1.51 40.19 -27.76
C GLN A 350 0.37 39.28 -27.29
N GLU A 351 -0.88 39.70 -27.40
CA GLU A 351 -2.07 38.89 -27.05
C GLU A 351 -2.16 37.57 -27.84
N SER A 352 -1.81 37.59 -29.11
CA SER A 352 -1.84 36.39 -29.96
C SER A 352 -0.76 35.39 -29.57
N VAL A 353 0.43 35.87 -29.21
CA VAL A 353 1.54 35.02 -28.70
C VAL A 353 1.24 34.51 -27.30
N ASP A 354 0.68 35.35 -26.43
CA ASP A 354 0.22 34.95 -25.10
C ASP A 354 -0.73 33.75 -25.20
N ALA A 355 -1.72 33.83 -26.08
CA ALA A 355 -2.69 32.76 -26.29
C ALA A 355 -2.12 31.50 -26.96
N LEU A 356 -1.10 31.63 -27.82
CA LEU A 356 -0.41 30.48 -28.41
C LEU A 356 0.25 29.62 -27.32
N PHE A 357 0.94 30.27 -26.36
CA PHE A 357 1.62 29.57 -25.27
C PHE A 357 0.66 29.14 -24.16
N ASP A 358 -0.22 30.01 -23.67
CA ASP A 358 -1.19 29.70 -22.60
C ASP A 358 -2.49 30.53 -22.74
N ASN A 359 -3.50 29.93 -23.37
CA ASN A 359 -4.79 30.57 -23.62
C ASN A 359 -5.63 30.59 -22.33
N GLY A 360 -5.74 31.75 -21.69
CA GLY A 360 -6.57 31.96 -20.50
C GLY A 360 -5.84 32.53 -19.28
N ARG A 361 -4.51 32.69 -19.34
CA ARG A 361 -3.78 33.41 -18.29
C ARG A 361 -4.05 34.92 -18.29
N ARG A 362 -4.54 35.46 -19.40
CA ARG A 362 -4.96 36.86 -19.54
C ARG A 362 -6.37 36.93 -20.12
N GLY A 363 -7.23 37.70 -19.45
CA GLY A 363 -8.50 38.18 -19.98
C GLY A 363 -9.40 37.07 -20.56
N LYS A 364 -10.12 37.43 -21.61
CA LYS A 364 -11.04 36.54 -22.32
C LYS A 364 -10.27 35.57 -23.20
N THR A 365 -10.54 34.27 -23.04
CA THR A 365 -9.95 33.24 -23.89
C THR A 365 -10.38 33.39 -25.34
N PHE A 366 -9.48 33.08 -26.26
CA PHE A 366 -9.87 32.96 -27.66
C PHE A 366 -10.62 31.66 -27.87
N SER A 367 -11.86 31.80 -28.33
CA SER A 367 -12.74 30.68 -28.66
C SER A 367 -12.72 30.38 -30.16
N GLY A 368 -12.85 29.09 -30.48
CA GLY A 368 -13.10 28.63 -31.84
C GLY A 368 -14.56 28.84 -32.28
N PRO A 369 -14.93 28.37 -33.48
CA PRO A 369 -16.31 28.50 -34.00
C PRO A 369 -17.36 27.85 -33.08
N ASN A 370 -16.98 26.78 -32.36
CA ASN A 370 -17.86 26.08 -31.42
C ASN A 370 -17.95 26.75 -30.03
N LYS A 371 -17.52 28.03 -29.89
CA LYS A 371 -17.40 28.78 -28.63
C LYS A 371 -16.49 28.15 -27.55
N ARG A 372 -15.95 26.95 -27.77
CA ARG A 372 -14.92 26.33 -26.91
C ARG A 372 -13.62 27.14 -26.93
N PRO A 373 -12.90 27.26 -25.80
CA PRO A 373 -11.56 27.86 -25.79
C PRO A 373 -10.62 27.00 -26.63
N LEU A 374 -9.78 27.64 -27.45
CA LEU A 374 -8.77 26.94 -28.25
C LEU A 374 -7.68 26.38 -27.33
N ARG A 375 -7.24 25.14 -27.59
CA ARG A 375 -6.18 24.51 -26.81
C ARG A 375 -4.82 25.10 -27.16
N SER A 376 -4.12 25.64 -26.15
CA SER A 376 -2.76 26.19 -26.28
C SER A 376 -1.65 25.13 -26.14
N LEU A 377 -0.40 25.52 -26.34
CA LEU A 377 0.76 24.64 -26.14
C LEU A 377 0.87 24.13 -24.70
N SER A 378 0.64 25.01 -23.71
CA SER A 378 0.65 24.62 -22.30
C SER A 378 -0.45 23.60 -21.98
N ASP A 379 -1.66 23.79 -22.53
CA ASP A 379 -2.80 22.88 -22.35
C ASP A 379 -2.57 21.49 -22.97
N MET A 380 -1.68 21.38 -23.95
CA MET A 380 -1.28 20.08 -24.50
C MET A 380 -0.41 19.28 -23.54
N LEU A 381 0.35 19.97 -22.68
CA LEU A 381 1.23 19.34 -21.70
C LEU A 381 0.52 19.08 -20.38
N LYS A 382 -0.25 20.06 -19.87
CA LYS A 382 -0.91 20.01 -18.55
C LYS A 382 -2.27 19.30 -18.58
N GLY A 383 -2.75 18.93 -17.39
CA GLY A 383 -4.07 18.34 -17.18
C GLY A 383 -4.13 16.81 -17.36
N LYS A 384 -5.32 16.24 -17.17
CA LYS A 384 -5.56 14.78 -17.28
C LYS A 384 -5.39 14.30 -18.72
N ASN A 385 -5.93 15.05 -19.68
CA ASN A 385 -5.78 14.80 -21.12
C ASN A 385 -4.49 15.40 -21.70
N GLY A 386 -3.58 15.84 -20.81
CA GLY A 386 -2.27 16.35 -21.16
C GLY A 386 -1.31 15.21 -21.48
N ARG A 387 -0.27 15.52 -22.23
CA ARG A 387 0.68 14.53 -22.75
C ARG A 387 1.40 13.74 -21.66
N PHE A 388 1.73 14.36 -20.53
CA PHE A 388 2.41 13.68 -19.42
C PHE A 388 1.57 12.58 -18.78
N ARG A 389 0.28 12.82 -18.54
CA ARG A 389 -0.59 11.85 -17.86
C ARG A 389 -1.21 10.85 -18.84
N GLN A 390 -1.79 11.33 -19.92
CA GLN A 390 -2.55 10.47 -20.83
C GLN A 390 -1.64 9.65 -21.74
N ASN A 391 -0.57 10.23 -22.30
CA ASN A 391 0.20 9.58 -23.36
C ASN A 391 1.51 8.96 -22.88
N LEU A 392 2.19 9.58 -21.90
CA LEU A 392 3.45 9.05 -21.39
C LEU A 392 3.22 7.93 -20.36
N LEU A 393 2.31 8.13 -19.41
CA LEU A 393 1.95 7.11 -18.41
C LEU A 393 0.85 6.16 -18.93
N GLY A 394 -0.25 6.70 -19.47
CA GLY A 394 -1.40 5.93 -19.97
C GLY A 394 -1.23 5.39 -21.40
N LYS A 395 -0.29 4.49 -21.64
CA LYS A 395 -0.09 3.91 -22.98
C LYS A 395 -1.05 2.75 -23.24
N ARG A 396 -1.63 2.74 -24.45
CA ARG A 396 -2.25 1.52 -24.98
C ARG A 396 -1.13 0.61 -25.45
N VAL A 397 -1.18 -0.65 -25.03
CA VAL A 397 -0.14 -1.65 -25.27
C VAL A 397 -0.69 -2.73 -26.19
N ASP A 398 0.10 -3.14 -27.17
CA ASP A 398 -0.21 -4.30 -28.02
C ASP A 398 -0.03 -5.62 -27.23
N TYR A 399 -0.36 -6.76 -27.82
CA TYR A 399 -0.31 -8.07 -27.12
C TYR A 399 -1.10 -8.10 -25.81
N SER A 400 -2.26 -7.45 -25.85
CA SER A 400 -3.23 -7.44 -24.76
C SER A 400 -4.60 -7.88 -25.26
N GLY A 401 -5.40 -8.43 -24.37
CA GLY A 401 -6.81 -8.74 -24.65
C GLY A 401 -7.65 -8.61 -23.38
N ARG A 402 -8.97 -8.59 -23.53
CA ARG A 402 -9.90 -8.48 -22.41
C ARG A 402 -11.07 -9.43 -22.62
N SER A 403 -11.47 -10.14 -21.58
CA SER A 403 -12.67 -10.95 -21.58
C SER A 403 -13.32 -11.02 -20.20
N VAL A 404 -14.54 -11.53 -20.16
CA VAL A 404 -15.29 -11.82 -18.93
C VAL A 404 -14.62 -12.99 -18.20
N ILE A 405 -14.57 -12.92 -16.88
CA ILE A 405 -14.04 -14.01 -16.04
C ILE A 405 -15.14 -14.97 -15.60
N VAL A 406 -14.79 -16.24 -15.49
CA VAL A 406 -15.62 -17.30 -14.94
C VAL A 406 -14.81 -18.12 -13.94
N VAL A 407 -15.49 -18.85 -13.07
CA VAL A 407 -14.86 -19.68 -12.06
C VAL A 407 -14.19 -20.90 -12.70
N GLY A 408 -12.95 -21.21 -12.32
CA GLY A 408 -12.24 -22.42 -12.71
C GLY A 408 -11.76 -23.20 -11.49
N PRO A 409 -12.64 -24.00 -10.83
CA PRO A 409 -12.31 -24.67 -9.57
C PRO A 409 -11.30 -25.83 -9.71
N GLU A 410 -11.16 -26.38 -10.93
CA GLU A 410 -10.20 -27.46 -11.23
C GLU A 410 -8.78 -26.95 -11.48
N LEU A 411 -8.61 -25.63 -11.63
CA LEU A 411 -7.30 -25.03 -11.86
C LEU A 411 -6.49 -25.05 -10.56
N ARG A 412 -5.16 -25.08 -10.69
CA ARG A 412 -4.24 -24.82 -9.57
C ARG A 412 -4.03 -23.33 -9.37
N LEU A 413 -3.51 -22.93 -8.20
CA LEU A 413 -3.33 -21.51 -7.88
C LEU A 413 -2.51 -20.70 -8.92
N HIS A 414 -1.50 -21.31 -9.55
CA HIS A 414 -0.65 -20.67 -10.57
C HIS A 414 -1.24 -20.70 -11.99
N GLN A 415 -2.40 -21.33 -12.20
CA GLN A 415 -2.95 -21.57 -13.53
C GLN A 415 -4.14 -20.64 -13.81
N CYS A 416 -4.31 -20.27 -15.08
CA CYS A 416 -5.51 -19.59 -15.55
C CYS A 416 -6.01 -20.21 -16.85
N GLY A 417 -7.32 -20.29 -17.04
CA GLY A 417 -7.89 -20.75 -18.31
C GLY A 417 -7.93 -19.61 -19.33
N LEU A 418 -7.23 -19.76 -20.45
CA LEU A 418 -7.19 -18.79 -21.54
C LEU A 418 -7.96 -19.33 -22.76
N PRO A 419 -8.95 -18.58 -23.30
CA PRO A 419 -9.67 -19.00 -24.49
C PRO A 419 -8.75 -19.21 -25.70
N LYS A 420 -8.92 -20.35 -26.39
CA LYS A 420 -8.17 -20.70 -27.61
C LYS A 420 -8.08 -19.58 -28.64
N ARG A 421 -9.20 -18.89 -28.92
CA ARG A 421 -9.24 -17.78 -29.90
C ARG A 421 -8.42 -16.58 -29.46
N MET A 422 -8.43 -16.28 -28.16
CA MET A 422 -7.70 -15.16 -27.61
C MET A 422 -6.19 -15.47 -27.58
N ALA A 423 -5.84 -16.68 -27.15
CA ALA A 423 -4.47 -17.16 -27.18
C ALA A 423 -3.89 -17.13 -28.61
N LEU A 424 -4.64 -17.60 -29.61
CA LEU A 424 -4.21 -17.58 -31.02
C LEU A 424 -3.79 -16.18 -31.50
N GLU A 425 -4.54 -15.14 -31.13
CA GLU A 425 -4.22 -13.75 -31.52
C GLU A 425 -3.05 -13.17 -30.71
N LEU A 426 -2.96 -13.45 -29.41
CA LEU A 426 -1.86 -12.98 -28.56
C LEU A 426 -0.51 -13.60 -28.98
N PHE A 427 -0.50 -14.90 -29.26
CA PHE A 427 0.73 -15.65 -29.55
C PHE A 427 1.07 -15.72 -31.04
N LYS A 428 0.33 -15.01 -31.89
CA LYS A 428 0.42 -15.10 -33.36
C LYS A 428 1.84 -15.05 -33.94
N PRO A 429 2.74 -14.13 -33.52
CA PRO A 429 4.11 -14.10 -34.06
C PRO A 429 4.94 -15.31 -33.66
N PHE A 430 4.75 -15.84 -32.45
CA PHE A 430 5.45 -17.02 -31.95
C PHE A 430 5.02 -18.28 -32.72
N ILE A 431 3.73 -18.38 -33.04
CA ILE A 431 3.17 -19.44 -33.86
C ILE A 431 3.77 -19.40 -35.28
N TYR A 432 3.86 -18.22 -35.89
CA TYR A 432 4.51 -18.08 -37.22
C TYR A 432 5.95 -18.55 -37.21
N HIS A 433 6.72 -18.15 -36.18
CA HIS A 433 8.11 -18.56 -36.05
C HIS A 433 8.24 -20.08 -35.85
N LYS A 434 7.39 -20.70 -35.02
CA LYS A 434 7.40 -22.15 -34.80
C LYS A 434 6.96 -22.94 -36.02
N LEU A 435 5.93 -22.49 -36.74
CA LEU A 435 5.48 -23.09 -38.00
C LEU A 435 6.61 -23.10 -39.05
N GLN A 436 7.35 -22.00 -39.14
CA GLN A 436 8.50 -21.90 -40.04
C GLN A 436 9.66 -22.80 -39.58
N LYS A 437 9.97 -22.80 -38.28
CA LYS A 437 11.05 -23.63 -37.71
C LYS A 437 10.81 -25.13 -37.87
N LYS A 438 9.55 -25.57 -37.81
CA LYS A 438 9.14 -26.97 -38.04
C LYS A 438 8.92 -27.32 -39.51
N GLU A 439 9.20 -26.39 -40.44
CA GLU A 439 8.99 -26.54 -41.89
C GLU A 439 7.54 -26.83 -42.31
N LEU A 440 6.58 -26.60 -41.41
CA LEU A 440 5.15 -26.73 -41.69
C LEU A 440 4.64 -25.57 -42.57
N ALA A 441 5.34 -24.43 -42.55
CA ALA A 441 5.13 -23.31 -43.46
C ALA A 441 6.46 -22.81 -44.03
N LYS A 442 6.54 -22.65 -45.35
CA LYS A 442 7.77 -22.18 -46.03
C LYS A 442 7.99 -20.68 -45.87
N THR A 443 6.90 -19.90 -45.91
CA THR A 443 6.95 -18.44 -45.77
C THR A 443 6.04 -17.95 -44.64
N ILE A 444 6.31 -16.74 -44.12
CA ILE A 444 5.44 -16.10 -43.13
C ILE A 444 4.02 -15.89 -43.69
N LYS A 445 3.89 -15.68 -45.01
CA LYS A 445 2.59 -15.53 -45.66
C LYS A 445 1.80 -16.83 -45.62
N ASP A 446 2.46 -17.97 -45.85
CA ASP A 446 1.83 -19.29 -45.74
C ASP A 446 1.47 -19.60 -44.29
N ALA A 447 2.33 -19.28 -43.32
CA ALA A 447 2.04 -19.42 -41.90
C ALA A 447 0.85 -18.56 -41.47
N LYS A 448 0.76 -17.32 -41.98
CA LYS A 448 -0.38 -16.44 -41.77
C LYS A 448 -1.67 -17.04 -42.33
N LYS A 449 -1.61 -17.61 -43.54
CA LYS A 449 -2.75 -18.28 -44.16
C LYS A 449 -3.23 -19.48 -43.35
N ALA A 450 -2.31 -20.31 -42.85
CA ALA A 450 -2.61 -21.48 -42.00
C ALA A 450 -3.26 -21.09 -40.65
N VAL A 451 -2.80 -19.99 -40.04
CA VAL A 451 -3.41 -19.46 -38.81
C VAL A 451 -4.79 -18.85 -39.08
N GLU A 452 -4.98 -18.16 -40.21
CA GLU A 452 -6.28 -17.61 -40.61
C GLU A 452 -7.31 -18.71 -40.95
N SER A 453 -6.88 -19.81 -41.58
CA SER A 453 -7.73 -21.00 -41.82
C SER A 453 -7.97 -21.85 -40.57
N LYS A 454 -7.20 -21.64 -39.50
CA LYS A 454 -7.27 -22.37 -38.23
C LYS A 454 -7.07 -23.88 -38.40
N ASP A 455 -6.06 -24.25 -39.19
CA ASP A 455 -5.69 -25.65 -39.41
C ASP A 455 -5.37 -26.36 -38.09
N ASP A 456 -5.69 -27.65 -37.97
CA ASP A 456 -5.53 -28.40 -36.72
C ASP A 456 -4.09 -28.38 -36.17
N LYS A 457 -3.11 -28.39 -37.08
CA LYS A 457 -1.67 -28.30 -36.75
C LYS A 457 -1.31 -27.02 -35.98
N VAL A 458 -2.09 -25.96 -36.12
CA VAL A 458 -1.86 -24.70 -35.41
C VAL A 458 -2.18 -24.82 -33.93
N TRP A 459 -3.17 -25.64 -33.57
CA TRP A 459 -3.55 -25.87 -32.17
C TRP A 459 -2.46 -26.63 -31.41
N ASP A 460 -1.87 -27.66 -32.03
CA ASP A 460 -0.74 -28.40 -31.44
C ASP A 460 0.47 -27.49 -31.17
N ILE A 461 0.75 -26.58 -32.09
CA ILE A 461 1.84 -25.60 -31.94
C ILE A 461 1.49 -24.55 -30.89
N LEU A 462 0.24 -24.13 -30.82
CA LEU A 462 -0.22 -23.19 -29.82
C LEU A 462 -0.04 -23.78 -28.41
N ASP A 463 -0.41 -25.05 -28.20
CA ASP A 463 -0.18 -25.76 -26.95
C ASP A 463 1.32 -25.86 -26.60
N GLU A 464 2.19 -26.07 -27.58
CA GLU A 464 3.63 -26.08 -27.36
C GLU A 464 4.20 -24.70 -27.01
N VAL A 465 3.70 -23.63 -27.64
CA VAL A 465 4.17 -22.25 -27.42
C VAL A 465 3.73 -21.71 -26.05
N ILE A 466 2.55 -22.11 -25.59
CA ILE A 466 1.97 -21.63 -24.33
C ILE A 466 2.65 -22.27 -23.12
N LYS A 467 3.16 -23.50 -23.25
CA LYS A 467 3.88 -24.16 -22.17
C LYS A 467 5.04 -23.27 -21.68
N GLU A 468 5.08 -23.08 -20.37
CA GLU A 468 6.08 -22.27 -19.66
C GLU A 468 6.09 -20.77 -20.03
N HIS A 469 5.08 -20.26 -20.74
CA HIS A 469 4.97 -18.83 -21.05
C HIS A 469 3.92 -18.16 -20.15
N PRO A 470 4.32 -17.41 -19.10
CA PRO A 470 3.38 -16.80 -18.18
C PRO A 470 2.60 -15.65 -18.85
N VAL A 471 1.36 -15.45 -18.43
CA VAL A 471 0.53 -14.29 -18.80
C VAL A 471 0.19 -13.48 -17.57
N MET A 472 0.08 -12.16 -17.72
CA MET A 472 -0.31 -11.27 -16.63
C MET A 472 -1.81 -10.95 -16.71
N LEU A 473 -2.55 -11.24 -15.64
CA LEU A 473 -3.94 -10.84 -15.48
C LEU A 473 -4.03 -9.55 -14.68
N ASN A 474 -4.90 -8.64 -15.12
CA ASN A 474 -5.12 -7.34 -14.48
C ASN A 474 -6.63 -7.02 -14.43
N ARG A 475 -7.13 -6.59 -13.27
CA ARG A 475 -8.49 -6.08 -13.09
C ARG A 475 -8.48 -4.58 -12.81
N ALA A 476 -9.31 -3.83 -13.55
CA ALA A 476 -9.54 -2.42 -13.26
C ALA A 476 -10.70 -2.26 -12.25
N PRO A 477 -10.57 -1.42 -11.21
CA PRO A 477 -9.42 -0.59 -10.85
C PRO A 477 -8.32 -1.34 -10.07
N THR A 478 -7.06 -1.12 -10.43
CA THR A 478 -5.89 -1.58 -9.65
C THR A 478 -5.58 -0.64 -8.50
N LEU A 479 -5.85 -1.07 -7.26
CA LEU A 479 -5.57 -0.31 -6.03
C LEU A 479 -4.20 -0.63 -5.43
N HIS A 480 -3.76 -1.88 -5.54
CA HIS A 480 -2.50 -2.38 -5.02
C HIS A 480 -1.82 -3.31 -6.03
N ARG A 481 -0.55 -3.68 -5.78
CA ARG A 481 0.22 -4.57 -6.67
C ARG A 481 -0.44 -5.92 -6.97
N LEU A 482 -1.16 -6.53 -6.01
CA LEU A 482 -1.82 -7.83 -6.20
C LEU A 482 -2.99 -7.80 -7.20
N GLY A 483 -3.40 -6.62 -7.68
CA GLY A 483 -4.37 -6.50 -8.77
C GLY A 483 -3.76 -6.83 -10.14
N ILE A 484 -2.44 -7.12 -10.18
CA ILE A 484 -1.73 -7.68 -11.32
C ILE A 484 -0.96 -8.91 -10.84
N GLN A 485 -1.25 -10.07 -11.40
CA GLN A 485 -0.54 -11.32 -11.10
C GLN A 485 -0.26 -12.10 -12.37
N ALA A 486 0.80 -12.91 -12.33
CA ALA A 486 1.16 -13.81 -13.42
C ALA A 486 0.62 -15.22 -13.18
N PHE A 487 0.17 -15.84 -14.26
CA PHE A 487 -0.38 -17.19 -14.29
C PHE A 487 0.16 -17.95 -15.51
N GLU A 488 0.19 -19.26 -15.42
CA GLU A 488 0.43 -20.14 -16.56
C GLU A 488 -0.90 -20.39 -17.30
N PRO A 489 -0.98 -20.14 -18.61
CA PRO A 489 -2.22 -20.33 -19.35
C PRO A 489 -2.47 -21.81 -19.63
N ILE A 490 -3.71 -22.24 -19.39
CA ILE A 490 -4.26 -23.50 -19.88
C ILE A 490 -5.28 -23.16 -20.96
N LEU A 491 -5.18 -23.79 -22.13
CA LEU A 491 -6.16 -23.56 -23.20
C LEU A 491 -7.52 -24.10 -22.78
N THR A 492 -8.52 -23.22 -22.77
CA THR A 492 -9.92 -23.58 -22.52
C THR A 492 -10.77 -23.33 -23.76
N GLU A 493 -11.84 -24.12 -23.88
CA GLU A 493 -12.89 -23.86 -24.87
C GLU A 493 -13.77 -22.68 -24.44
N GLY A 494 -14.33 -21.98 -25.43
CA GLY A 494 -15.18 -20.82 -25.20
C GLY A 494 -14.48 -19.48 -25.37
N LYS A 495 -14.96 -18.46 -24.65
CA LYS A 495 -14.50 -17.05 -24.77
C LYS A 495 -14.18 -16.39 -23.44
N ALA A 496 -14.52 -17.01 -22.31
CA ALA A 496 -14.31 -16.46 -20.98
C ALA A 496 -12.99 -16.95 -20.37
N ILE A 497 -12.39 -16.14 -19.52
CA ILE A 497 -11.14 -16.49 -18.81
C ILE A 497 -11.52 -17.24 -17.54
N ASN A 498 -10.95 -18.42 -17.30
CA ASN A 498 -11.21 -19.15 -16.07
C ASN A 498 -10.19 -18.71 -15.01
N LEU A 499 -10.68 -18.27 -13.86
CA LEU A 499 -9.85 -17.78 -12.75
C LEU A 499 -9.99 -18.70 -11.53
N HIS A 500 -8.89 -18.85 -10.81
CA HIS A 500 -8.86 -19.58 -9.56
C HIS A 500 -9.65 -18.85 -8.45
N PRO A 501 -10.55 -19.51 -7.68
CA PRO A 501 -11.38 -18.85 -6.67
C PRO A 501 -10.59 -18.12 -5.56
N LEU A 502 -9.46 -18.68 -5.12
CA LEU A 502 -8.67 -18.10 -4.00
C LEU A 502 -7.99 -16.77 -4.35
N VAL A 503 -7.81 -16.43 -5.63
CA VAL A 503 -7.20 -15.15 -6.03
C VAL A 503 -8.23 -14.03 -6.19
N CYS A 504 -9.53 -14.36 -6.18
CA CYS A 504 -10.60 -13.37 -6.31
C CYS A 504 -10.57 -12.31 -5.20
N SER A 505 -10.14 -12.67 -3.98
CA SER A 505 -9.94 -11.73 -2.87
C SER A 505 -8.89 -10.68 -3.22
N ALA A 506 -7.77 -11.09 -3.81
CA ALA A 506 -6.69 -10.20 -4.24
C ALA A 506 -7.13 -9.28 -5.38
N PHE A 507 -7.83 -9.79 -6.39
CA PHE A 507 -8.34 -8.94 -7.47
C PHE A 507 -9.56 -8.10 -7.07
N ASN A 508 -10.13 -8.38 -5.89
CA ASN A 508 -11.44 -7.89 -5.45
C ASN A 508 -12.52 -8.14 -6.53
N ALA A 509 -12.48 -9.32 -7.15
CA ALA A 509 -13.26 -9.70 -8.32
C ALA A 509 -14.37 -10.68 -7.97
N ASP A 510 -15.49 -10.57 -8.68
CA ASP A 510 -16.62 -11.48 -8.65
C ASP A 510 -16.96 -12.00 -10.06
N PHE A 511 -17.94 -12.89 -10.16
CA PHE A 511 -18.28 -13.59 -11.41
C PHE A 511 -19.64 -13.13 -11.97
N ASP A 512 -20.02 -11.87 -11.76
CA ASP A 512 -21.31 -11.30 -12.18
C ASP A 512 -21.29 -10.62 -13.57
N GLY A 513 -20.14 -10.64 -14.25
CA GLY A 513 -19.90 -9.96 -15.53
C GLY A 513 -18.59 -9.18 -15.59
N ASP A 514 -17.85 -9.18 -14.49
CA ASP A 514 -16.50 -8.63 -14.38
C ASP A 514 -15.56 -9.09 -15.51
N GLN A 515 -14.69 -8.17 -15.93
CA GLN A 515 -13.74 -8.39 -17.02
C GLN A 515 -12.30 -8.19 -16.56
N MET A 516 -11.42 -9.07 -17.03
CA MET A 516 -9.98 -8.95 -16.81
C MET A 516 -9.23 -8.73 -18.11
N ALA A 517 -8.18 -7.93 -18.04
CA ALA A 517 -7.23 -7.72 -19.11
C ALA A 517 -6.04 -8.68 -18.96
N VAL A 518 -5.63 -9.29 -20.07
CA VAL A 518 -4.48 -10.18 -20.16
C VAL A 518 -3.38 -9.47 -20.94
N HIS A 519 -2.14 -9.56 -20.46
CA HIS A 519 -0.96 -9.00 -21.11
C HIS A 519 0.12 -10.08 -21.25
N LEU A 520 0.80 -10.09 -22.40
CA LEU A 520 1.84 -11.06 -22.70
C LEU A 520 3.25 -10.47 -22.49
N PRO A 521 4.08 -11.00 -21.58
CA PRO A 521 5.48 -10.61 -21.44
C PRO A 521 6.33 -11.15 -22.60
N LEU A 522 6.93 -10.27 -23.40
CA LEU A 522 7.64 -10.68 -24.62
C LEU A 522 9.13 -10.99 -24.39
N SER A 523 9.84 -10.16 -23.63
CA SER A 523 11.28 -10.37 -23.40
C SER A 523 11.52 -11.49 -22.38
N ILE A 524 12.69 -12.12 -22.45
CA ILE A 524 13.05 -13.21 -21.55
C ILE A 524 13.13 -12.70 -20.11
N GLU A 525 13.67 -11.49 -19.91
CA GLU A 525 13.75 -10.85 -18.59
C GLU A 525 12.34 -10.62 -18.01
N ALA A 526 11.40 -10.12 -18.82
CA ALA A 526 10.02 -9.90 -18.37
C ALA A 526 9.27 -11.21 -18.06
N GLN A 527 9.53 -12.28 -18.82
CA GLN A 527 8.96 -13.60 -18.54
C GLN A 527 9.51 -14.16 -17.22
N ILE A 528 10.81 -14.05 -16.99
CA ILE A 528 11.45 -14.46 -15.74
C ILE A 528 10.94 -13.61 -14.57
N GLU A 529 10.84 -12.29 -14.74
CA GLU A 529 10.31 -11.37 -13.74
C GLU A 529 8.86 -11.73 -13.36
N ALA A 530 8.01 -11.98 -14.35
CA ALA A 530 6.64 -12.41 -14.13
C ALA A 530 6.59 -13.74 -13.35
N ARG A 531 7.44 -14.71 -13.70
CA ARG A 531 7.51 -16.03 -13.07
C ARG A 531 8.04 -15.97 -11.63
N VAL A 532 9.07 -15.16 -11.38
CA VAL A 532 9.76 -15.11 -10.07
C VAL A 532 9.07 -14.14 -9.11
N LEU A 533 8.57 -13.00 -9.58
CA LEU A 533 8.02 -11.97 -8.70
C LEU A 533 6.49 -11.93 -8.70
N MET A 534 5.86 -12.06 -9.88
CA MET A 534 4.42 -11.81 -10.04
C MET A 534 3.55 -13.05 -9.98
N MET A 535 4.12 -14.25 -9.98
CA MET A 535 3.37 -15.50 -9.93
C MET A 535 2.47 -15.54 -8.69
N SER A 536 1.23 -15.97 -8.86
CA SER A 536 0.22 -16.00 -7.78
C SER A 536 0.68 -16.79 -6.55
N THR A 537 1.45 -17.87 -6.74
CA THR A 537 2.00 -18.71 -5.66
C THR A 537 3.02 -18.00 -4.78
N ASN A 538 3.62 -16.91 -5.26
CA ASN A 538 4.57 -16.13 -4.47
C ASN A 538 3.86 -15.03 -3.66
N ASN A 539 2.64 -14.67 -4.07
CA ASN A 539 1.87 -13.55 -3.57
C ASN A 539 0.76 -14.03 -2.61
N ILE A 540 1.18 -14.72 -1.55
CA ILE A 540 0.28 -15.37 -0.57
C ILE A 540 -0.15 -14.38 0.53
N LEU A 541 0.76 -13.51 0.96
CA LEU A 541 0.54 -12.58 2.06
C LEU A 541 0.23 -11.17 1.56
N SER A 542 -0.51 -10.41 2.38
CA SER A 542 -0.73 -8.99 2.17
C SER A 542 0.54 -8.18 2.41
N PRO A 543 0.95 -7.30 1.48
CA PRO A 543 2.04 -6.36 1.72
C PRO A 543 1.76 -5.36 2.84
N ALA A 544 0.49 -5.16 3.21
CA ALA A 544 0.10 -4.19 4.23
C ALA A 544 0.29 -4.72 5.66
N ASP A 545 -0.17 -5.95 5.91
CA ASP A 545 -0.30 -6.51 7.28
C ASP A 545 0.40 -7.86 7.45
N GLY A 546 0.90 -8.48 6.38
CA GLY A 546 1.54 -9.81 6.42
C GLY A 546 0.59 -10.99 6.66
N ARG A 547 -0.73 -10.76 6.69
CA ARG A 547 -1.74 -11.84 6.79
C ARG A 547 -1.97 -12.52 5.44
N PRO A 548 -2.33 -13.82 5.42
CA PRO A 548 -2.62 -14.53 4.17
C PRO A 548 -3.86 -13.94 3.48
N ILE A 549 -3.76 -13.75 2.15
CA ILE A 549 -4.84 -13.26 1.28
C ILE A 549 -5.58 -14.39 0.58
N ILE A 550 -4.92 -15.53 0.36
CA ILE A 550 -5.48 -16.74 -0.26
C ILE A 550 -6.46 -17.49 0.66
N LEU A 551 -7.11 -16.77 1.57
CA LEU A 551 -8.06 -17.33 2.50
C LEU A 551 -9.28 -17.87 1.74
N PRO A 552 -9.71 -19.10 2.07
CA PRO A 552 -10.98 -19.62 1.62
C PRO A 552 -12.11 -18.66 1.93
N SER A 553 -13.07 -18.56 1.01
CA SER A 553 -14.21 -17.66 1.13
C SER A 553 -15.51 -18.40 0.91
N GLN A 554 -16.59 -17.87 1.50
CA GLN A 554 -17.97 -18.32 1.31
C GLN A 554 -18.11 -19.85 1.45
N ASP A 555 -18.48 -20.53 0.37
CA ASP A 555 -18.87 -21.94 0.33
C ASP A 555 -17.77 -22.88 0.84
N ILE A 556 -16.50 -22.56 0.55
CA ILE A 556 -15.37 -23.39 1.00
C ILE A 556 -15.32 -23.40 2.54
N VAL A 557 -15.48 -22.22 3.16
CA VAL A 557 -15.50 -22.08 4.62
C VAL A 557 -16.72 -22.79 5.20
N LEU A 558 -17.88 -22.63 4.56
CA LEU A 558 -19.12 -23.23 5.03
C LEU A 558 -19.06 -24.77 5.02
N GLY A 559 -18.50 -25.37 3.96
CA GLY A 559 -18.31 -26.82 3.87
C GLY A 559 -17.38 -27.38 4.95
N ILE A 560 -16.26 -26.69 5.20
CA ILE A 560 -15.30 -27.08 6.25
C ILE A 560 -15.89 -26.90 7.65
N TYR A 561 -16.59 -25.78 7.87
CA TYR A 561 -17.26 -25.52 9.14
C TYR A 561 -18.33 -26.58 9.42
N TYR A 562 -19.15 -26.94 8.42
CA TYR A 562 -20.14 -28.01 8.54
C TYR A 562 -19.48 -29.35 8.86
N MET A 563 -18.39 -29.70 8.17
CA MET A 563 -17.64 -30.93 8.40
C MET A 563 -17.08 -31.02 9.83
N THR A 564 -16.53 -29.93 10.35
CA THR A 564 -15.78 -29.95 11.62
C THR A 564 -16.65 -29.85 12.86
N ARG A 565 -17.92 -29.45 12.71
CA ARG A 565 -18.88 -29.31 13.80
C ARG A 565 -19.34 -30.67 14.33
N ALA A 566 -19.55 -30.78 15.64
CA ALA A 566 -20.03 -32.00 16.27
C ALA A 566 -21.56 -32.06 16.33
N ARG A 567 -22.14 -33.25 16.14
CA ARG A 567 -23.57 -33.53 16.29
C ARG A 567 -23.78 -34.69 17.27
N ARG A 568 -24.45 -34.42 18.39
CA ARG A 568 -24.83 -35.42 19.40
C ARG A 568 -26.00 -36.27 18.90
N GLY A 569 -26.07 -37.52 19.34
CA GLY A 569 -27.07 -38.50 18.91
C GLY A 569 -26.85 -39.07 17.50
N SER A 570 -25.66 -38.88 16.91
CA SER A 570 -25.38 -39.30 15.54
C SER A 570 -24.84 -40.73 15.45
N LYS A 571 -25.02 -41.36 14.27
CA LYS A 571 -24.62 -42.76 14.05
C LYS A 571 -23.11 -42.94 14.28
N GLY A 572 -22.74 -43.85 15.19
CA GLY A 572 -21.35 -44.17 15.49
C GLY A 572 -20.69 -43.29 16.56
N GLU A 573 -21.47 -42.53 17.33
CA GLU A 573 -21.02 -41.80 18.52
C GLU A 573 -20.32 -42.74 19.52
N GLY A 574 -19.17 -42.30 20.04
CA GLY A 574 -18.38 -43.02 21.04
C GLY A 574 -17.53 -44.18 20.49
N ARG A 575 -17.52 -44.43 19.18
CA ARG A 575 -16.66 -45.47 18.56
C ARG A 575 -15.18 -45.08 18.66
N MET A 576 -14.33 -46.08 18.86
CA MET A 576 -12.88 -45.93 18.90
C MET A 576 -12.21 -46.43 17.63
N PHE A 577 -11.24 -45.68 17.11
CA PHE A 577 -10.50 -46.01 15.89
C PHE A 577 -8.99 -46.00 16.10
N SER A 578 -8.31 -46.91 15.42
CA SER A 578 -6.87 -47.15 15.56
C SER A 578 -6.00 -46.27 14.66
N SER A 579 -6.57 -45.71 13.57
CA SER A 579 -5.89 -44.84 12.59
C SER A 579 -6.86 -43.96 11.78
N ILE A 580 -6.33 -42.93 11.12
CA ILE A 580 -7.08 -42.04 10.20
C ILE A 580 -7.70 -42.84 9.04
N ALA A 581 -6.97 -43.82 8.50
CA ALA A 581 -7.44 -44.64 7.37
C ALA A 581 -8.66 -45.49 7.75
N GLU A 582 -8.72 -45.97 8.99
CA GLU A 582 -9.86 -46.74 9.50
C GLU A 582 -11.11 -45.86 9.64
N VAL A 583 -10.94 -44.61 10.11
CA VAL A 583 -12.03 -43.63 10.16
C VAL A 583 -12.56 -43.34 8.76
N GLN A 584 -11.67 -43.17 7.77
CA GLN A 584 -12.06 -42.96 6.39
C GLN A 584 -12.82 -44.17 5.82
N ALA A 585 -12.34 -45.38 6.04
CA ALA A 585 -13.03 -46.59 5.61
C ALA A 585 -14.42 -46.74 6.29
N ALA A 586 -14.53 -46.40 7.58
CA ALA A 586 -15.80 -46.43 8.29
C ALA A 586 -16.79 -45.37 7.76
N TYR A 587 -16.30 -44.18 7.40
CA TYR A 587 -17.10 -43.13 6.78
C TYR A 587 -17.56 -43.53 5.37
N ASP A 588 -16.66 -44.07 4.55
CA ASP A 588 -16.97 -44.51 3.18
C ASP A 588 -17.99 -45.66 3.16
N ASN A 589 -17.98 -46.51 4.18
CA ASN A 589 -18.98 -47.59 4.38
C ASN A 589 -20.29 -47.11 5.05
N ASN A 590 -20.46 -45.80 5.32
CA ASN A 590 -21.62 -45.23 6.02
C ASN A 590 -21.87 -45.81 7.42
N GLU A 591 -20.83 -46.28 8.10
CA GLU A 591 -20.89 -46.81 9.46
C GLU A 591 -20.87 -45.71 10.53
N VAL A 592 -20.22 -44.59 10.22
CA VAL A 592 -20.15 -43.40 11.08
C VAL A 592 -20.66 -42.16 10.35
N HIS A 593 -21.32 -41.27 11.07
CA HIS A 593 -21.71 -39.96 10.57
C HIS A 593 -20.52 -39.00 10.60
N LEU A 594 -20.44 -38.06 9.64
CA LEU A 594 -19.33 -37.10 9.52
C LEU A 594 -19.08 -36.27 10.80
N GLN A 595 -20.16 -35.97 11.52
CA GLN A 595 -20.14 -35.11 12.71
C GLN A 595 -20.19 -35.91 14.03
N ALA A 596 -20.06 -37.24 13.95
CA ALA A 596 -20.09 -38.09 15.13
C ALA A 596 -18.84 -37.87 15.99
N PRO A 597 -19.02 -37.67 17.31
CA PRO A 597 -17.89 -37.64 18.23
C PRO A 597 -17.34 -39.06 18.40
N ILE A 598 -16.03 -39.21 18.15
CA ILE A 598 -15.30 -40.47 18.12
C ILE A 598 -13.96 -40.31 18.85
N SER A 599 -13.37 -41.43 19.29
CA SER A 599 -12.02 -41.44 19.86
C SER A 599 -11.05 -42.02 18.83
N VAL A 600 -10.01 -41.26 18.46
CA VAL A 600 -9.05 -41.69 17.43
C VAL A 600 -7.64 -41.65 17.97
N ARG A 601 -6.85 -42.66 17.62
CA ARG A 601 -5.41 -42.68 17.85
C ARG A 601 -4.66 -41.95 16.73
N LEU A 602 -3.97 -40.86 17.07
CA LEU A 602 -3.22 -40.00 16.16
C LEU A 602 -1.71 -40.03 16.45
N ASP A 603 -0.90 -39.69 15.44
CA ASP A 603 0.56 -39.62 15.55
C ASP A 603 1.04 -38.23 16.03
N ILE A 604 2.14 -38.18 16.79
CA ILE A 604 2.80 -36.97 17.32
C ILE A 604 4.02 -36.70 16.45
N HIS A 605 3.92 -35.72 15.54
CA HIS A 605 4.98 -35.43 14.57
C HIS A 605 6.12 -34.54 15.11
N ASN A 606 5.99 -33.95 16.31
CA ASN A 606 7.07 -33.25 17.03
C ASN A 606 6.89 -33.37 18.55
N PHE A 607 7.53 -34.37 19.15
CA PHE A 607 7.36 -34.69 20.58
C PHE A 607 7.87 -33.58 21.51
N GLU A 608 8.98 -32.91 21.17
CA GLU A 608 9.52 -31.79 21.96
C GLU A 608 8.54 -30.62 22.01
N ARG A 609 7.98 -30.22 20.85
CA ARG A 609 6.98 -29.15 20.78
C ARG A 609 5.67 -29.54 21.46
N TYR A 610 5.25 -30.79 21.32
CA TYR A 610 4.09 -31.31 22.05
C TYR A 610 4.27 -31.19 23.57
N ILE A 611 5.46 -31.47 24.10
CA ILE A 611 5.78 -31.26 25.51
C ILE A 611 5.72 -29.78 25.88
N ALA A 612 6.32 -28.89 25.07
CA ALA A 612 6.26 -27.43 25.30
C ALA A 612 4.82 -26.92 25.36
N ASP A 613 4.01 -27.30 24.37
CA ASP A 613 2.62 -26.84 24.23
C ASP A 613 1.72 -27.42 25.34
N THR A 614 1.94 -28.68 25.74
CA THR A 614 1.10 -29.37 26.73
C THR A 614 1.43 -28.96 28.17
N LEU A 615 2.71 -28.72 28.50
CA LEU A 615 3.12 -28.26 29.83
C LEU A 615 2.84 -26.76 30.05
N GLY A 616 2.58 -26.00 28.99
CA GLY A 616 2.20 -24.59 29.05
C GLY A 616 3.31 -23.67 29.58
N ASP A 617 2.92 -22.45 29.96
CA ASP A 617 3.84 -21.43 30.47
C ASP A 617 4.28 -21.76 31.91
N LEU A 618 5.47 -22.33 32.07
CA LEU A 618 6.07 -22.68 33.37
C LEU A 618 6.51 -21.45 34.21
N GLY A 619 6.36 -20.22 33.68
CA GLY A 619 6.80 -19.01 34.38
C GLY A 619 8.32 -19.03 34.65
N GLU A 620 8.71 -18.70 35.88
CA GLU A 620 10.12 -18.77 36.35
C GLU A 620 10.54 -20.18 36.80
N THR A 621 9.66 -21.17 36.67
CA THR A 621 9.95 -22.53 37.14
C THR A 621 10.84 -23.26 36.14
N HIS A 622 11.98 -23.80 36.60
CA HIS A 622 12.80 -24.71 35.81
C HIS A 622 12.22 -26.12 35.89
N PHE A 623 11.83 -26.69 34.76
CA PHE A 623 11.39 -28.08 34.66
C PHE A 623 12.48 -28.95 34.04
N ILE A 624 12.83 -30.06 34.68
CA ILE A 624 13.90 -30.96 34.23
C ILE A 624 13.38 -32.39 34.21
N PHE A 625 13.54 -33.08 33.08
CA PHE A 625 13.18 -34.49 32.97
C PHE A 625 14.17 -35.25 32.09
N GLY A 626 14.39 -36.53 32.40
CA GLY A 626 15.28 -37.40 31.64
C GLY A 626 14.52 -38.33 30.69
N VAL A 627 15.00 -38.45 29.45
CA VAL A 627 14.54 -39.45 28.47
C VAL A 627 15.63 -40.51 28.27
N ASP A 628 15.25 -41.77 28.44
CA ASP A 628 16.13 -42.93 28.25
C ASP A 628 16.24 -43.26 26.75
N LYS A 629 17.46 -43.24 26.17
CA LYS A 629 17.72 -43.79 24.82
C LYS A 629 18.39 -45.16 24.95
N THR A 630 18.34 -45.96 23.88
CA THR A 630 18.94 -47.29 23.81
C THR A 630 20.35 -47.36 24.42
N ARG A 631 20.51 -48.23 25.43
CA ARG A 631 21.79 -48.60 26.09
C ARG A 631 22.69 -47.43 26.53
N ARG A 632 22.38 -46.86 27.71
CA ARG A 632 23.27 -45.99 28.51
C ARG A 632 23.45 -44.55 28.01
N ILE A 633 22.57 -44.05 27.14
CA ILE A 633 22.56 -42.64 26.73
C ILE A 633 21.32 -41.98 27.32
N TYR A 634 21.51 -41.16 28.35
CA TYR A 634 20.46 -40.33 28.93
C TYR A 634 20.46 -38.97 28.22
N SER A 635 19.33 -38.58 27.62
CA SER A 635 19.14 -37.19 27.20
C SER A 635 18.25 -36.49 28.21
N THR A 636 18.83 -35.54 28.94
CA THR A 636 18.09 -34.69 29.87
C THR A 636 17.54 -33.51 29.10
N PHE A 637 16.27 -33.20 29.31
CA PHE A 637 15.62 -32.03 28.75
C PHE A 637 15.38 -31.03 29.87
N HIS A 638 15.83 -29.81 29.63
CA HIS A 638 15.59 -28.66 30.50
C HIS A 638 14.59 -27.75 29.82
N ILE A 639 13.48 -27.49 30.51
CA ILE A 639 12.47 -26.54 30.08
C ILE A 639 12.46 -25.36 31.05
N HIS A 640 12.70 -24.16 30.54
CA HIS A 640 12.58 -22.93 31.32
C HIS A 640 12.13 -21.80 30.40
N ARG A 641 11.11 -21.04 30.81
CA ARG A 641 10.51 -19.95 30.02
C ARG A 641 10.22 -20.36 28.56
N GLY A 642 9.67 -21.56 28.38
CA GLY A 642 9.32 -22.12 27.06
C GLY A 642 10.50 -22.55 26.17
N GLN A 643 11.76 -22.42 26.61
CA GLN A 643 12.90 -22.99 25.91
C GLN A 643 13.08 -24.45 26.33
N ILE A 644 13.15 -25.35 25.36
CA ILE A 644 13.53 -26.75 25.58
C ILE A 644 14.97 -26.94 25.12
N ASN A 645 15.88 -27.16 26.06
CA ASN A 645 17.27 -27.46 25.79
C ASN A 645 17.52 -28.95 26.02
N GLN A 646 18.00 -29.65 24.99
CA GLN A 646 18.51 -31.00 25.14
C GLN A 646 19.95 -30.95 25.64
N VAL A 647 20.17 -31.40 26.87
CA VAL A 647 21.51 -31.51 27.47
C VAL A 647 22.08 -32.89 27.15
N LYS A 648 23.23 -32.93 26.45
CA LYS A 648 23.86 -34.17 25.98
C LYS A 648 24.66 -34.93 27.05
N ASN A 649 24.98 -34.29 28.18
CA ASN A 649 25.72 -34.88 29.30
C ASN A 649 24.81 -35.03 30.54
N SER A 650 25.04 -36.09 31.33
CA SER A 650 24.19 -36.54 32.45
C SER A 650 24.29 -35.72 33.73
N SER A 651 24.96 -34.57 33.71
CA SER A 651 25.11 -33.66 34.86
C SER A 651 24.77 -32.24 34.43
N MET A 652 23.78 -31.64 35.07
CA MET A 652 23.41 -30.24 34.90
C MET A 652 23.61 -29.54 36.25
N GLU A 653 24.45 -28.51 36.27
CA GLU A 653 24.71 -27.69 37.46
C GLU A 653 23.73 -26.52 37.46
N ILE A 654 22.97 -26.37 38.54
CA ILE A 654 22.01 -25.28 38.73
C ILE A 654 22.23 -24.73 40.13
N ASP A 655 22.85 -23.56 40.24
CA ASP A 655 22.94 -22.90 41.53
C ASP A 655 21.56 -22.36 41.94
N VAL A 656 21.05 -22.87 43.06
CA VAL A 656 19.76 -22.49 43.64
C VAL A 656 19.89 -21.21 44.49
N ALA A 657 21.12 -20.85 44.90
CA ALA A 657 21.41 -19.71 45.75
C ALA A 657 21.63 -18.37 44.99
N GLY A 658 22.06 -18.40 43.73
CA GLY A 658 22.09 -17.23 42.83
C GLY A 658 21.99 -17.65 41.37
N LEU A 659 20.85 -17.41 40.70
CA LEU A 659 20.65 -17.85 39.32
C LEU A 659 21.38 -16.93 38.29
N GLY A 660 22.68 -17.19 38.15
CA GLY A 660 23.52 -17.14 36.95
C GLY A 660 24.73 -18.06 37.22
N MET A 661 25.13 -19.07 36.45
CA MET A 661 25.01 -19.37 35.01
C MET A 661 24.74 -20.87 34.74
N LEU A 662 24.19 -21.14 33.54
CA LEU A 662 24.36 -22.39 32.79
C LEU A 662 25.78 -22.40 32.17
N SER A 663 26.67 -23.30 32.57
CA SER A 663 27.92 -23.52 31.81
C SER A 663 27.85 -24.81 31.00
N VAL A 664 28.11 -24.69 29.70
CA VAL A 664 28.38 -25.79 28.79
C VAL A 664 29.82 -25.59 28.30
N GLY A 665 30.78 -26.29 28.93
CA GLY A 665 32.07 -26.67 28.33
C GLY A 665 33.36 -26.07 28.93
N GLY A 666 34.42 -26.91 28.94
CA GLY A 666 35.85 -26.53 28.85
C GLY A 666 36.52 -25.96 30.12
N PRO A 667 37.85 -26.15 30.31
CA PRO A 667 38.49 -25.94 31.61
C PRO A 667 38.85 -24.48 31.88
N GLY A 668 38.60 -24.05 33.12
CA GLY A 668 39.29 -22.93 33.76
C GLY A 668 38.41 -21.71 34.05
N TYR A 669 37.75 -21.70 35.21
CA TYR A 669 37.55 -20.55 36.10
C TYR A 669 36.85 -21.06 37.38
N GLU A 670 37.43 -20.81 38.56
CA GLU A 670 36.85 -21.17 39.86
C GLU A 670 36.25 -19.92 40.53
N PRO A 671 35.01 -19.99 41.05
CA PRO A 671 34.53 -19.13 42.12
C PRO A 671 34.46 -19.88 43.46
N MET A 672 34.71 -19.14 44.55
CA MET A 672 34.68 -19.61 45.95
C MET A 672 33.35 -19.26 46.64
N ASP A 673 32.84 -20.26 47.38
CA ASP A 673 31.92 -20.35 48.52
C ASP A 673 30.52 -19.68 48.52
N GLY A 674 29.50 -20.54 48.59
CA GLY A 674 28.16 -20.16 49.07
C GLY A 674 27.01 -21.17 48.93
N CYS A 675 27.21 -22.47 49.20
CA CYS A 675 26.24 -23.59 49.12
C CYS A 675 25.67 -23.87 47.71
N GLU A 676 26.38 -24.71 46.95
CA GLU A 676 25.91 -25.24 45.67
C GLU A 676 24.94 -26.40 45.89
N VAL A 677 23.75 -26.35 45.28
CA VAL A 677 22.77 -27.45 45.31
C VAL A 677 22.83 -28.19 43.98
N HIS A 678 23.36 -29.41 43.99
CA HIS A 678 23.51 -30.19 42.76
C HIS A 678 22.32 -31.12 42.55
N LEU A 679 21.84 -31.23 41.32
CA LEU A 679 20.71 -32.07 40.94
C LEU A 679 21.21 -33.15 39.98
N GLN A 680 21.46 -34.36 40.51
CA GLN A 680 21.96 -35.48 39.71
C GLN A 680 20.86 -36.52 39.50
N LEU A 681 20.53 -36.80 38.23
CA LEU A 681 19.59 -37.85 37.83
C LEU A 681 20.36 -39.17 37.73
N LEU A 682 20.46 -39.92 38.83
CA LEU A 682 21.21 -41.18 38.87
C LEU A 682 20.31 -42.39 38.59
N ARG A 683 20.88 -43.40 37.93
CA ARG A 683 20.42 -44.78 38.02
C ARG A 683 21.09 -45.39 39.25
N VAL A 684 20.31 -45.90 40.20
CA VAL A 684 20.86 -46.68 41.32
C VAL A 684 21.31 -48.03 40.73
N GLU A 685 22.62 -48.22 40.57
CA GLU A 685 23.21 -49.52 40.26
C GLU A 685 23.44 -50.28 41.57
N GLU A 686 22.38 -50.90 42.09
CA GLU A 686 22.55 -52.10 42.91
C GLU A 686 22.07 -53.29 42.08
N GLU A 687 22.85 -54.38 42.07
CA GLU A 687 22.52 -55.62 41.38
C GLU A 687 21.24 -56.24 41.96
N VAL A 688 20.08 -55.85 41.44
CA VAL A 688 18.82 -56.49 41.78
C VAL A 688 18.70 -57.79 40.99
N GLN A 689 18.93 -58.93 41.65
CA GLN A 689 18.83 -60.28 41.06
C GLN A 689 17.38 -60.77 40.82
N ASN A 690 16.34 -59.98 41.16
CA ASN A 690 14.94 -60.33 40.91
C ASN A 690 14.20 -59.18 40.21
N TYR A 691 13.59 -59.48 39.07
CA TYR A 691 13.00 -58.49 38.14
C TYR A 691 11.64 -57.90 38.55
N ASP A 692 11.12 -58.21 39.75
CA ASP A 692 9.73 -57.91 40.13
C ASP A 692 9.54 -56.84 41.22
N ASP A 693 10.59 -56.22 41.75
CA ASP A 693 10.42 -55.18 42.78
C ASP A 693 11.02 -53.81 42.40
N LYS A 694 10.12 -52.82 42.34
CA LYS A 694 10.29 -51.36 42.42
C LYS A 694 11.63 -50.79 41.95
N ILE A 695 11.68 -50.37 40.67
CA ILE A 695 12.75 -49.48 40.18
C ILE A 695 12.53 -48.08 40.76
N ASN A 696 13.20 -47.76 41.86
CA ASN A 696 13.22 -46.40 42.40
C ASN A 696 14.28 -45.58 41.65
N PHE A 697 13.83 -44.63 40.82
CA PHE A 697 14.68 -43.59 40.25
C PHE A 697 14.65 -42.38 41.20
N ALA A 698 15.78 -42.05 41.83
CA ALA A 698 15.88 -40.90 42.72
C ALA A 698 16.59 -39.74 42.00
N SER A 699 15.98 -38.55 42.01
CA SER A 699 16.75 -37.31 41.87
C SER A 699 17.37 -37.00 43.23
N VAL A 700 18.70 -37.00 43.29
CA VAL A 700 19.41 -36.72 44.54
C VAL A 700 19.88 -35.28 44.50
N LEU A 701 19.35 -34.48 45.42
CA LEU A 701 19.92 -33.18 45.77
C LEU A 701 21.08 -33.45 46.74
N TYR A 702 22.22 -32.80 46.54
CA TYR A 702 23.31 -32.77 47.53
C TYR A 702 23.88 -31.35 47.61
N SER A 703 24.25 -30.91 48.81
CA SER A 703 25.11 -29.72 48.97
C SER A 703 26.55 -30.17 49.13
N GLN A 704 27.47 -29.59 48.35
CA GLN A 704 28.90 -29.79 48.61
C GLN A 704 29.32 -28.88 49.77
N ASP A 705 29.46 -29.46 50.95
CA ASP A 705 30.36 -28.95 51.99
C ASP A 705 31.39 -30.06 52.26
N ASN A 706 32.65 -29.80 51.93
CA ASN A 706 33.87 -30.58 52.21
C ASN A 706 33.76 -32.13 52.21
N ASP A 707 34.30 -32.74 51.15
CA ASP A 707 34.79 -34.13 51.05
C ASP A 707 33.83 -35.32 51.31
N LYS A 708 32.52 -35.14 51.42
CA LYS A 708 31.54 -36.25 51.37
C LYS A 708 30.30 -35.91 50.54
N LYS A 709 29.98 -36.78 49.57
CA LYS A 709 28.71 -36.74 48.82
C LYS A 709 27.61 -37.43 49.65
N ASP A 710 26.90 -36.68 50.48
CA ASP A 710 25.75 -37.21 51.23
C ASP A 710 24.44 -36.89 50.50
N SER A 711 23.65 -37.94 50.20
CA SER A 711 22.34 -37.82 49.55
C SER A 711 21.28 -37.25 50.51
N LEU A 712 20.51 -36.24 50.09
CA LEU A 712 19.45 -35.59 50.91
C LEU A 712 18.32 -36.52 51.41
N SER A 713 18.25 -37.78 50.99
CA SER A 713 17.37 -38.77 51.64
C SER A 713 17.83 -39.19 53.04
N ALA A 714 19.07 -38.87 53.44
CA ALA A 714 19.66 -39.25 54.72
C ALA A 714 19.81 -38.10 55.74
N LEU A 715 19.50 -36.84 55.36
CA LEU A 715 19.59 -35.68 56.25
C LEU A 715 18.30 -35.47 57.06
N SER A 716 18.01 -36.38 57.98
CA SER A 716 17.29 -35.98 59.18
C SER A 716 18.30 -35.38 60.16
N THR A 717 18.09 -34.11 60.51
CA THR A 717 18.81 -33.34 61.54
C THR A 717 20.19 -32.81 61.10
N GLY A 718 20.29 -31.50 60.77
CA GLY A 718 21.60 -30.83 60.81
C GLY A 718 21.80 -29.52 60.04
N SER A 719 21.15 -29.28 58.89
CA SER A 719 21.46 -28.12 58.05
C SER A 719 20.45 -26.97 58.23
N GLU A 720 20.89 -25.83 58.76
CA GLU A 720 20.11 -24.60 58.82
C GLU A 720 19.76 -24.12 57.40
N GLY A 721 18.46 -24.10 57.06
CA GLY A 721 17.96 -23.48 55.82
C GLY A 721 17.03 -24.34 54.96
N VAL A 722 16.84 -25.62 55.29
CA VAL A 722 15.89 -26.53 54.62
C VAL A 722 14.78 -26.93 55.61
N THR A 723 13.55 -26.50 55.36
CA THR A 723 12.40 -26.85 56.21
C THR A 723 11.24 -27.44 55.40
N ALA A 724 10.68 -28.52 55.96
CA ALA A 724 9.51 -29.29 55.54
C ALA A 724 9.54 -30.00 54.16
N LEU A 725 9.35 -31.32 54.23
CA LEU A 725 9.11 -32.26 53.13
C LEU A 725 7.58 -32.43 53.04
N GLU A 726 6.91 -31.56 52.29
CA GLU A 726 5.47 -31.67 52.09
C GLU A 726 5.20 -32.59 50.90
N VAL A 727 4.50 -33.71 51.15
CA VAL A 727 4.15 -34.68 50.11
C VAL A 727 2.75 -34.36 49.60
N LEU A 728 2.66 -33.96 48.34
CA LEU A 728 1.40 -33.77 47.63
C LEU A 728 1.11 -35.02 46.82
N ASN A 729 -0.08 -35.56 46.99
CA ASN A 729 -0.59 -36.61 46.11
C ASN A 729 -1.73 -36.02 45.29
N GLY A 730 -1.81 -36.39 44.03
CA GLY A 730 -2.97 -36.11 43.20
C GLY A 730 -3.29 -37.31 42.33
N THR A 731 -4.51 -37.36 41.83
CA THR A 731 -4.99 -38.40 40.93
C THR A 731 -5.37 -37.75 39.61
N TYR A 732 -4.84 -38.27 38.51
CA TYR A 732 -5.25 -37.91 37.16
C TYR A 732 -6.04 -39.07 36.57
N GLU A 733 -7.27 -38.79 36.15
CA GLU A 733 -8.09 -39.74 35.43
C GLU A 733 -8.08 -39.34 33.95
N PRO A 734 -7.41 -40.10 33.07
CA PRO A 734 -7.39 -39.77 31.66
C PRO A 734 -8.81 -39.83 31.09
N SER A 735 -9.19 -38.84 30.29
CA SER A 735 -10.53 -38.70 29.72
C SER A 735 -11.00 -39.93 28.91
N HIS A 736 -10.08 -40.80 28.49
CA HIS A 736 -10.33 -42.05 27.76
C HIS A 736 -10.49 -43.29 28.66
N LEU A 737 -10.32 -43.17 29.99
CA LEU A 737 -10.48 -44.24 30.98
C LEU A 737 -11.59 -43.96 32.01
N VAL A 738 -12.35 -42.87 31.85
CA VAL A 738 -13.43 -42.41 32.75
C VAL A 738 -14.56 -43.45 32.94
N GLY A 739 -14.66 -44.45 32.05
CA GLY A 739 -15.59 -45.58 32.17
C GLY A 739 -15.00 -46.84 32.83
N HIS A 740 -13.69 -46.88 33.10
CA HIS A 740 -12.98 -48.03 33.65
C HIS A 740 -12.54 -47.84 35.11
N GLY A 741 -12.74 -46.66 35.72
CA GLY A 741 -12.41 -46.38 37.12
C GLY A 741 -10.90 -46.36 37.43
N ILE A 742 -10.05 -46.27 36.40
CA ILE A 742 -8.59 -46.33 36.54
C ILE A 742 -8.06 -44.92 36.80
N GLN A 743 -7.66 -44.65 38.04
CA GLN A 743 -7.04 -43.40 38.45
C GLN A 743 -5.52 -43.54 38.53
N ILE A 744 -4.80 -42.61 37.90
CA ILE A 744 -3.33 -42.56 37.95
C ILE A 744 -2.94 -41.64 39.09
N SER A 745 -2.37 -42.18 40.16
CA SER A 745 -1.82 -41.35 41.24
C SER A 745 -0.44 -40.81 40.86
N TRP A 746 -0.18 -39.58 41.23
CA TRP A 746 1.13 -38.97 41.21
C TRP A 746 1.45 -38.42 42.60
N ARG A 747 2.74 -38.43 42.95
CA ARG A 747 3.27 -37.96 44.22
C ARG A 747 4.36 -36.93 43.95
N ALA A 748 4.17 -35.71 44.45
CA ALA A 748 5.19 -34.67 44.43
C ALA A 748 5.80 -34.49 45.83
N ARG A 749 7.11 -34.70 45.97
CA ARG A 749 7.87 -34.36 47.18
C ARG A 749 8.39 -32.93 47.06
N CYS A 750 7.92 -32.04 47.92
CA CYS A 750 8.29 -30.63 47.90
C CYS A 750 9.26 -30.30 49.04
N TYR A 751 10.33 -29.57 48.72
CA TYR A 751 11.37 -29.15 49.65
C TYR A 751 11.45 -27.62 49.65
N THR A 752 11.46 -26.98 50.81
CA THR A 752 11.68 -25.52 50.91
C THR A 752 13.14 -25.24 51.25
N VAL A 753 13.84 -24.53 50.36
CA VAL A 753 15.24 -24.09 50.54
C VAL A 753 15.28 -22.56 50.44
N ARG A 754 15.70 -21.88 51.52
CA ARG A 754 15.80 -20.39 51.59
C ARG A 754 14.56 -19.63 51.06
N GLY A 755 13.36 -20.14 51.34
CA GLY A 755 12.08 -19.52 50.95
C GLY A 755 11.51 -19.95 49.59
N ARG A 756 12.30 -20.64 48.75
CA ARG A 756 11.89 -21.20 47.45
C ARG A 756 11.59 -22.70 47.55
N VAL A 757 10.70 -23.20 46.71
CA VAL A 757 10.19 -24.58 46.72
C VAL A 757 10.73 -25.36 45.52
N ILE A 758 11.31 -26.52 45.79
CA ILE A 758 11.74 -27.51 44.79
C ILE A 758 10.80 -28.71 44.88
N ALA A 759 10.21 -29.13 43.78
CA ALA A 759 9.33 -30.30 43.73
C ALA A 759 9.93 -31.42 42.87
N ASN A 760 9.90 -32.65 43.39
CA ASN A 760 10.19 -33.84 42.60
C ASN A 760 8.89 -34.63 42.40
N ILE A 761 8.48 -34.86 41.15
CA ILE A 761 7.23 -35.52 40.79
C ILE A 761 7.51 -36.97 40.38
N ASP A 762 6.98 -37.90 41.16
CA ASP A 762 6.94 -39.32 40.86
C ASP A 762 5.50 -39.69 40.40
N VAL A 763 5.35 -40.48 39.34
CA VAL A 763 4.05 -41.01 38.90
C VAL A 763 3.97 -42.47 39.33
N GLU A 764 2.94 -42.82 40.11
CA GLU A 764 2.73 -44.19 40.58
C GLU A 764 1.98 -45.00 39.51
N CYS A 765 2.36 -46.27 39.34
CA CYS A 765 1.66 -47.18 38.45
C CYS A 765 0.35 -47.66 39.10
N ALA A 766 -0.75 -47.61 38.35
CA ALA A 766 -2.02 -48.18 38.80
C ALA A 766 -1.89 -49.71 38.93
N MET A 767 -2.23 -50.22 40.12
CA MET A 767 -2.22 -51.64 40.47
C MET A 767 -3.66 -52.16 40.51
N GLU A 768 -3.91 -53.31 39.88
CA GLU A 768 -5.14 -54.08 40.01
C GLU A 768 -4.70 -55.52 40.37
N ASP A 769 -5.23 -56.08 41.45
CA ASP A 769 -4.88 -57.42 41.97
C ASP A 769 -3.36 -57.68 42.12
N ASP A 770 -2.63 -56.74 42.75
CA ASP A 770 -1.17 -56.81 42.98
C ASP A 770 -0.32 -57.02 41.71
N LYS A 771 -0.89 -56.75 40.53
CA LYS A 771 -0.18 -56.71 39.26
C LYS A 771 -0.19 -55.29 38.70
N PRO A 772 0.93 -54.79 38.15
CA PRO A 772 0.96 -53.50 37.48
C PRO A 772 0.14 -53.62 36.19
N VAL A 773 -1.08 -53.08 36.20
CA VAL A 773 -1.97 -53.14 35.02
C VAL A 773 -1.55 -52.13 33.94
N LEU A 774 -0.71 -51.16 34.28
CA LEU A 774 -0.30 -50.09 33.36
C LEU A 774 1.17 -49.66 33.50
N ASP A 775 2.11 -50.49 33.03
CA ASP A 775 3.47 -50.02 32.69
C ASP A 775 3.96 -50.44 31.28
N VAL A 776 3.12 -51.12 30.49
CA VAL A 776 3.46 -51.52 29.09
C VAL A 776 2.62 -50.76 28.04
N ARG A 777 1.62 -49.95 28.46
CA ARG A 777 0.63 -49.34 27.55
C ARG A 777 0.43 -47.82 27.67
N MET A 778 1.11 -47.15 28.61
CA MET A 778 0.99 -45.69 28.68
C MET A 778 1.78 -45.04 27.56
N SER A 779 1.08 -44.32 26.68
CA SER A 779 1.74 -43.48 25.68
C SER A 779 2.46 -42.33 26.38
N SER A 780 3.59 -41.90 25.82
CA SER A 780 4.37 -40.79 26.36
C SER A 780 3.53 -39.51 26.49
N ALA A 781 2.44 -39.36 25.74
CA ALA A 781 1.52 -38.23 25.85
C ALA A 781 0.71 -38.24 27.16
N VAL A 782 0.20 -39.39 27.60
CA VAL A 782 -0.54 -39.51 28.86
C VAL A 782 0.37 -39.17 30.04
N ARG A 783 1.63 -39.59 29.98
CA ARG A 783 2.63 -39.26 31.00
C ARG A 783 2.93 -37.77 31.06
N VAL A 784 3.02 -37.10 29.91
CA VAL A 784 3.17 -35.63 29.83
C VAL A 784 1.93 -34.91 30.37
N GLN A 785 0.72 -35.42 30.14
CA GLN A 785 -0.52 -34.85 30.69
C GLN A 785 -0.62 -34.98 32.22
N VAL A 786 -0.24 -36.13 32.77
CA VAL A 786 -0.15 -36.33 34.23
C VAL A 786 0.84 -35.34 34.84
N LEU A 787 2.00 -35.15 34.20
CA LEU A 787 2.99 -34.14 34.62
C LEU A 787 2.44 -32.72 34.55
N ALA A 788 1.69 -32.37 33.49
CA ALA A 788 1.08 -31.05 33.35
C ALA A 788 0.09 -30.75 34.49
N GLU A 789 -0.78 -31.71 34.84
CA GLU A 789 -1.74 -31.54 35.92
C GLU A 789 -1.05 -31.47 37.29
N ALA A 790 -0.02 -32.29 37.51
CA ALA A 790 0.79 -32.23 38.73
C ALA A 790 1.46 -30.86 38.91
N ILE A 791 2.06 -30.32 37.85
CA ILE A 791 2.68 -28.98 37.84
C ILE A 791 1.65 -27.89 38.09
N LYS A 792 0.45 -28.00 37.48
CA LYS A 792 -0.64 -27.04 37.69
C LYS A 792 -1.06 -26.99 39.17
N VAL A 793 -1.26 -28.14 39.80
CA VAL A 793 -1.60 -28.23 41.23
C VAL A 793 -0.48 -27.64 42.11
N LEU A 794 0.78 -27.93 41.80
CA LEU A 794 1.93 -27.35 42.51
C LEU A 794 1.97 -25.82 42.37
N ARG A 795 1.64 -25.29 41.19
CA ARG A 795 1.61 -23.85 40.93
C ARG A 795 0.45 -23.15 41.62
N GLU A 796 -0.75 -23.72 41.62
CA GLU A 796 -1.89 -23.15 42.35
C GLU A 796 -1.58 -22.99 43.84
N LYS A 797 -0.82 -23.93 44.41
CA LYS A 797 -0.44 -23.93 45.83
C LYS A 797 0.74 -23.00 46.15
N TYR A 798 1.85 -23.11 45.42
CA TYR A 798 3.09 -22.41 45.77
C TYR A 798 3.35 -21.13 44.97
N LYS A 799 2.58 -20.87 43.90
CA LYS A 799 2.67 -19.68 43.02
C LYS A 799 4.14 -19.39 42.64
N ASP A 800 4.62 -18.17 42.89
CA ASP A 800 5.95 -17.69 42.51
C ASP A 800 7.08 -18.26 43.37
N ARG A 801 6.75 -19.03 44.43
CA ARG A 801 7.75 -19.71 45.25
C ARG A 801 8.22 -21.02 44.64
N LEU A 802 7.51 -21.58 43.67
CA LEU A 802 7.89 -22.80 42.96
C LEU A 802 9.00 -22.49 41.97
N ASN A 803 10.20 -23.03 42.19
CA ASN A 803 11.40 -22.64 41.44
C ASN A 803 11.95 -23.76 40.55
N VAL A 804 11.99 -25.00 41.03
CA VAL A 804 12.48 -26.15 40.25
C VAL A 804 11.51 -27.31 40.39
N VAL A 805 11.11 -27.90 39.27
CA VAL A 805 10.34 -29.14 39.22
C VAL A 805 11.17 -30.18 38.47
N SER A 806 11.40 -31.33 39.09
CA SER A 806 12.11 -32.44 38.45
C SER A 806 11.23 -33.68 38.35
N ALA A 807 11.50 -34.50 37.34
CA ALA A 807 10.92 -35.83 37.18
C ALA A 807 12.01 -36.87 36.90
N PRO A 808 11.84 -38.13 37.35
CA PRO A 808 12.86 -39.17 37.25
C PRO A 808 13.26 -39.50 35.79
N ALA A 809 14.51 -39.93 35.62
CA ALA A 809 15.03 -40.37 34.33
C ALA A 809 14.31 -41.63 33.84
N GLY A 810 13.72 -41.59 32.64
CA GLY A 810 12.95 -42.70 32.08
C GLY A 810 11.43 -42.53 32.20
N ILE A 811 10.93 -41.41 32.73
CA ILE A 811 9.48 -41.16 32.80
C ILE A 811 8.79 -41.24 31.43
N LEU A 812 9.51 -40.98 30.32
CA LEU A 812 8.98 -41.04 28.95
C LEU A 812 9.39 -42.29 28.15
N GLY A 813 10.03 -43.30 28.75
CA GLY A 813 10.48 -44.52 28.07
C GLY A 813 10.36 -45.80 28.90
N TYR A 814 10.29 -46.97 28.26
CA TYR A 814 10.27 -48.29 28.92
C TYR A 814 11.49 -49.12 28.46
N ARG A 815 12.28 -49.62 29.42
CA ARG A 815 13.39 -50.58 29.21
C ARG A 815 14.38 -50.22 28.07
N GLY A 816 14.78 -48.96 27.94
CA GLY A 816 15.78 -48.56 26.93
C GLY A 816 15.36 -48.82 25.48
N GLN A 817 14.08 -49.06 25.20
CA GLN A 817 13.52 -48.99 23.86
C GLN A 817 12.51 -47.85 23.86
N VAL A 818 12.94 -46.66 23.46
CA VAL A 818 11.98 -45.75 22.82
C VAL A 818 11.65 -46.42 21.50
N ALA A 819 10.64 -47.29 21.49
CA ALA A 819 10.01 -47.65 20.25
C ALA A 819 9.59 -46.31 19.64
N TRP A 820 10.14 -45.98 18.48
CA TRP A 820 9.77 -44.79 17.72
C TRP A 820 8.24 -44.74 17.44
N GLU A 821 7.55 -45.85 17.70
CA GLU A 821 6.10 -46.08 17.73
C GLU A 821 5.34 -45.42 18.91
N ALA A 822 6.00 -44.95 19.98
CA ALA A 822 5.37 -44.28 21.13
C ALA A 822 4.93 -42.82 20.87
N ARG A 823 4.92 -42.40 19.60
CA ARG A 823 4.42 -41.10 19.14
C ARG A 823 2.92 -41.15 18.88
N LYS A 824 2.11 -41.82 19.70
CA LYS A 824 0.66 -41.88 19.46
C LYS A 824 -0.12 -41.47 20.70
N TYR A 825 -1.20 -40.71 20.50
CA TYR A 825 -2.12 -40.35 21.57
C TYR A 825 -3.56 -40.54 21.10
N ILE A 826 -4.44 -40.85 22.05
CA ILE A 826 -5.88 -40.96 21.79
C ILE A 826 -6.49 -39.62 22.12
N THR A 827 -7.31 -39.10 21.22
CA THR A 827 -8.07 -37.86 21.43
C THR A 827 -9.53 -38.05 21.02
N ASN A 828 -10.42 -37.39 21.76
CA ASN A 828 -11.85 -37.35 21.48
C ASN A 828 -12.10 -36.19 20.51
N THR A 829 -12.53 -36.50 19.30
CA THR A 829 -12.72 -35.52 18.22
C THR A 829 -13.90 -35.94 17.34
N THR A 830 -14.07 -35.34 16.16
CA THR A 830 -15.11 -35.74 15.21
C THR A 830 -14.52 -36.40 13.97
N VAL A 831 -15.29 -37.26 13.30
CA VAL A 831 -14.90 -37.90 12.03
C VAL A 831 -14.44 -36.84 11.02
N GLY A 832 -15.18 -35.75 10.89
CA GLY A 832 -14.87 -34.67 9.95
C GLY A 832 -13.56 -33.92 10.25
N ARG A 833 -13.21 -33.67 11.52
CA ARG A 833 -11.93 -33.06 11.90
C ARG A 833 -10.74 -33.97 11.55
N VAL A 834 -10.91 -35.28 11.70
CA VAL A 834 -9.89 -36.29 11.36
C VAL A 834 -9.70 -36.39 9.85
N LEU A 835 -10.80 -36.38 9.08
CA LEU A 835 -10.74 -36.33 7.62
C LEU A 835 -10.09 -35.03 7.14
N PHE A 836 -10.38 -33.89 7.77
CA PHE A 836 -9.69 -32.64 7.45
C PHE A 836 -8.19 -32.72 7.78
N TYR A 837 -7.80 -33.40 8.87
CA TYR A 837 -6.39 -33.55 9.21
C TYR A 837 -5.59 -34.36 8.18
N SER A 838 -6.23 -35.20 7.37
CA SER A 838 -5.52 -35.95 6.32
C SER A 838 -4.93 -35.06 5.21
N ILE A 839 -5.47 -33.85 5.01
CA ILE A 839 -4.96 -32.88 4.04
C ILE A 839 -3.97 -31.89 4.66
N VAL A 840 -3.93 -31.78 5.98
CA VAL A 840 -3.06 -30.85 6.71
C VAL A 840 -1.61 -31.37 6.67
N PRO A 841 -0.60 -30.51 6.45
CA PRO A 841 0.79 -30.91 6.54
C PRO A 841 1.13 -31.50 7.92
N LYS A 842 1.90 -32.59 7.92
CA LYS A 842 2.22 -33.37 9.13
C LYS A 842 2.93 -32.57 10.24
N GLN A 843 3.57 -31.47 9.88
CA GLN A 843 4.27 -30.58 10.80
C GLN A 843 3.31 -29.82 11.72
N ILE A 844 2.04 -29.66 11.32
CA ILE A 844 1.05 -28.90 12.09
C ILE A 844 0.40 -29.82 13.16
N PRO A 845 0.40 -29.40 14.44
CA PRO A 845 -0.26 -30.14 15.50
C PRO A 845 -1.80 -30.20 15.31
N PHE A 846 -2.39 -31.36 15.61
CA PHE A 846 -3.83 -31.59 15.47
C PHE A 846 -4.69 -30.67 16.37
N HIS A 847 -4.16 -30.20 17.50
CA HIS A 847 -4.89 -29.28 18.39
C HIS A 847 -5.31 -27.97 17.70
N HIS A 848 -4.58 -27.50 16.67
CA HIS A 848 -4.99 -26.34 15.89
C HIS A 848 -6.19 -26.61 14.97
N VAL A 849 -6.46 -27.87 14.68
CA VAL A 849 -7.55 -28.36 13.82
C VAL A 849 -8.75 -28.83 14.64
N ASP A 850 -8.54 -29.24 15.90
CA ASP A 850 -9.56 -29.82 16.76
C ASP A 850 -10.54 -28.78 17.38
N LYS A 851 -11.18 -28.01 16.51
CA LYS A 851 -12.20 -27.01 16.83
C LYS A 851 -13.09 -26.78 15.63
N ASP A 852 -14.19 -26.06 15.82
CA ASP A 852 -15.07 -25.70 14.71
C ASP A 852 -14.36 -24.68 13.81
N LEU A 853 -14.04 -25.10 12.59
CA LEU A 853 -13.19 -24.34 11.67
C LEU A 853 -14.02 -23.31 10.91
N GLY A 854 -14.30 -22.18 11.54
CA GLY A 854 -14.77 -20.97 10.87
C GLY A 854 -13.66 -20.24 10.10
N LYS A 855 -14.01 -19.14 9.42
CA LYS A 855 -13.09 -18.36 8.57
C LYS A 855 -11.79 -17.93 9.29
N LYS A 856 -11.91 -17.43 10.52
CA LYS A 856 -10.74 -16.97 11.32
C LYS A 856 -9.85 -18.13 11.74
N ALA A 857 -10.44 -19.23 12.21
CA ALA A 857 -9.70 -20.41 12.62
C ALA A 857 -8.93 -21.01 11.45
N LEU A 858 -9.59 -21.16 10.29
CA LEU A 858 -8.97 -21.64 9.06
C LEU A 858 -7.83 -20.73 8.59
N GLY A 859 -8.02 -19.41 8.67
CA GLY A 859 -6.98 -18.46 8.33
C GLY A 859 -5.74 -18.56 9.22
N ASN A 860 -5.92 -18.79 10.52
CA ASN A 860 -4.80 -19.02 11.44
C ASN A 860 -4.06 -20.32 11.13
N VAL A 861 -4.75 -21.39 10.70
CA VAL A 861 -4.10 -22.64 10.29
C VAL A 861 -3.28 -22.45 9.01
N ILE A 862 -3.78 -21.68 8.04
CA ILE A 862 -3.04 -21.35 6.80
C ILE A 862 -1.83 -20.47 7.11
N ASP A 863 -1.96 -19.48 7.99
CA ASP A 863 -0.85 -18.64 8.43
C ASP A 863 0.24 -19.46 9.14
N LEU A 864 -0.15 -20.35 10.05
CA LEU A 864 0.76 -21.28 10.71
C LEU A 864 1.46 -22.20 9.70
N CYS A 865 0.71 -22.72 8.72
CA CYS A 865 1.25 -23.52 7.62
C CYS A 865 2.32 -22.75 6.84
N TYR A 866 2.07 -21.50 6.49
CA TYR A 866 3.03 -20.66 5.77
C TYR A 866 4.31 -20.42 6.58
N ARG A 867 4.19 -20.11 7.87
CA ARG A 867 5.34 -19.80 8.74
C ARG A 867 6.19 -21.03 9.06
N GLU A 868 5.56 -22.18 9.29
CA GLU A 868 6.24 -23.40 9.75
C GLU A 868 6.65 -24.34 8.60
N CYS A 869 5.78 -24.51 7.59
CA CYS A 869 6.02 -25.43 6.47
C CYS A 869 6.56 -24.71 5.22
N GLY A 870 6.43 -23.39 5.16
CA GLY A 870 6.85 -22.57 4.03
C GLY A 870 5.77 -22.37 2.97
N SER A 871 6.10 -21.58 1.94
CA SER A 871 5.13 -21.13 0.93
C SER A 871 4.56 -22.26 0.07
N LYS A 872 5.39 -23.24 -0.29
CA LYS A 872 4.98 -24.34 -1.18
C LYS A 872 3.89 -25.21 -0.55
N ASP A 873 4.12 -25.64 0.70
CA ASP A 873 3.17 -26.50 1.41
C ASP A 873 1.89 -25.74 1.76
N ALA A 874 1.98 -24.43 2.03
CA ALA A 874 0.81 -23.56 2.22
C ALA A 874 -0.07 -23.46 0.97
N VAL A 875 0.51 -23.38 -0.24
CA VAL A 875 -0.25 -23.37 -1.50
C VAL A 875 -0.92 -24.72 -1.74
N LEU A 876 -0.19 -25.82 -1.58
CA LEU A 876 -0.75 -27.17 -1.75
C LEU A 876 -1.89 -27.42 -0.75
N PHE A 877 -1.70 -26.97 0.49
CA PHE A 877 -2.73 -27.03 1.51
C PHE A 877 -3.95 -26.19 1.14
N ALA A 878 -3.76 -24.94 0.67
CA ALA A 878 -4.87 -24.08 0.27
C ALA A 878 -5.69 -24.67 -0.90
N ASP A 879 -5.03 -25.24 -1.91
CA ASP A 879 -5.70 -25.92 -3.04
C ASP A 879 -6.46 -27.17 -2.56
N ALA A 880 -5.89 -27.96 -1.64
CA ALA A 880 -6.56 -29.13 -1.05
C ALA A 880 -7.78 -28.73 -0.20
N VAL A 881 -7.65 -27.67 0.60
CA VAL A 881 -8.71 -27.07 1.41
C VAL A 881 -9.86 -26.58 0.52
N MET A 882 -9.55 -25.95 -0.61
CA MET A 882 -10.55 -25.55 -1.60
C MET A 882 -11.32 -26.74 -2.16
N GLY A 883 -10.60 -27.77 -2.64
CA GLY A 883 -11.22 -28.98 -3.20
C GLY A 883 -12.12 -29.70 -2.20
N MET A 884 -11.63 -29.89 -0.96
CA MET A 884 -12.39 -30.53 0.11
C MET A 884 -13.59 -29.69 0.54
N GLY A 885 -13.42 -28.36 0.69
CA GLY A 885 -14.50 -27.47 1.09
C GLY A 885 -15.64 -27.43 0.08
N PHE A 886 -15.36 -27.37 -1.23
CA PHE A 886 -16.40 -27.47 -2.26
C PHE A 886 -17.11 -28.82 -2.23
N SER A 887 -16.37 -29.92 -2.19
CA SER A 887 -16.97 -31.26 -2.14
C SER A 887 -17.88 -31.43 -0.91
N MET A 888 -17.45 -30.93 0.25
CA MET A 888 -18.22 -31.05 1.49
C MET A 888 -19.39 -30.09 1.52
N SER A 889 -19.27 -28.88 0.96
CA SER A 889 -20.39 -27.95 0.83
C SER A 889 -21.50 -28.53 -0.05
N THR A 890 -21.15 -29.20 -1.16
CA THR A 890 -22.14 -29.87 -2.01
C THR A 890 -22.79 -31.04 -1.29
N ARG A 891 -22.02 -31.88 -0.58
CA ARG A 891 -22.56 -33.01 0.20
C ARG A 891 -23.45 -32.56 1.37
N ALA A 892 -23.13 -31.43 1.99
CA ALA A 892 -23.93 -30.86 3.08
C ALA A 892 -25.33 -30.42 2.61
N GLY A 893 -25.51 -30.11 1.31
CA GLY A 893 -26.81 -29.76 0.75
C GLY A 893 -27.43 -28.53 1.41
N ILE A 894 -26.62 -27.59 1.90
CA ILE A 894 -27.10 -26.42 2.65
C ILE A 894 -27.94 -25.54 1.71
N SER A 895 -29.22 -25.43 2.04
CA SER A 895 -30.20 -24.61 1.32
C SER A 895 -30.83 -23.61 2.28
N ILE A 896 -31.42 -22.56 1.74
CA ILE A 896 -32.16 -21.56 2.52
C ILE A 896 -33.62 -21.66 2.13
N CYS A 897 -34.48 -21.92 3.12
CA CYS A 897 -35.92 -21.81 2.98
C CYS A 897 -36.46 -20.63 3.81
N ILE A 898 -37.73 -20.27 3.58
CA ILE A 898 -38.37 -19.18 4.33
C ILE A 898 -38.56 -19.52 5.82
N ASP A 899 -38.63 -20.81 6.16
CA ASP A 899 -38.82 -21.28 7.54
C ASP A 899 -37.54 -21.21 8.36
N ASP A 900 -36.36 -21.21 7.72
CA ASP A 900 -35.09 -20.96 8.39
C ASP A 900 -35.02 -19.57 9.01
N MET A 901 -35.80 -18.61 8.51
CA MET A 901 -35.85 -17.22 8.99
C MET A 901 -36.75 -17.08 10.23
N LYS A 902 -36.50 -17.82 11.31
CA LYS A 902 -37.33 -17.82 12.52
C LYS A 902 -37.47 -16.42 13.12
N ILE A 903 -38.71 -15.95 13.29
CA ILE A 903 -39.03 -14.66 13.94
C ILE A 903 -39.18 -14.94 15.43
N PRO A 904 -38.64 -14.11 16.33
CA PRO A 904 -38.73 -14.37 17.75
C PRO A 904 -40.14 -14.05 18.25
N ASP A 905 -40.72 -14.96 19.02
CA ASP A 905 -42.08 -14.82 19.56
C ASP A 905 -42.19 -13.58 20.46
N SER A 906 -41.11 -13.28 21.20
CA SER A 906 -40.98 -12.10 22.07
C SER A 906 -41.01 -10.76 21.32
N LYS A 907 -40.88 -10.73 19.98
CA LYS A 907 -40.82 -9.49 19.18
C LYS A 907 -42.04 -8.60 19.38
N ARG A 908 -43.25 -9.16 19.34
CA ARG A 908 -44.50 -8.36 19.40
C ARG A 908 -44.63 -7.64 20.74
N GLU A 909 -44.30 -8.32 21.83
CA GLU A 909 -44.34 -7.74 23.17
C GLU A 909 -43.31 -6.60 23.33
N ILE A 910 -42.11 -6.78 22.79
CA ILE A 910 -41.03 -5.79 22.87
C ILE A 910 -41.41 -4.50 22.13
N ILE A 911 -42.02 -4.63 20.94
CA ILE A 911 -42.47 -3.49 20.14
C ILE A 911 -43.62 -2.76 20.86
N GLN A 912 -44.61 -3.51 21.39
CA GLN A 912 -45.74 -2.91 22.09
C GLN A 912 -45.29 -2.10 23.33
N ARG A 913 -44.36 -2.64 24.12
CA ARG A 913 -43.76 -1.91 25.26
C ARG A 913 -43.08 -0.62 24.83
N ALA A 914 -42.35 -0.64 23.71
CA ALA A 914 -41.68 0.55 23.18
C ALA A 914 -42.70 1.60 22.68
N GLU A 915 -43.76 1.20 22.00
CA GLU A 915 -44.83 2.11 21.54
C GLU A 915 -45.55 2.81 22.72
N GLU A 916 -45.81 2.07 23.81
CA GLU A 916 -46.37 2.62 25.04
C GLU A 916 -45.43 3.65 25.69
N GLU A 917 -44.12 3.42 25.67
CA GLU A 917 -43.13 4.39 26.17
C GLU A 917 -43.03 5.63 25.28
N VAL A 918 -43.09 5.50 23.95
CA VAL A 918 -43.14 6.64 23.03
C VAL A 918 -44.38 7.50 23.30
N LEU A 919 -45.54 6.89 23.56
CA LEU A 919 -46.76 7.62 23.93
C LEU A 919 -46.60 8.39 25.25
N LYS A 920 -45.90 7.82 26.25
CA LYS A 920 -45.56 8.53 27.50
C LYS A 920 -44.67 9.74 27.23
N TYR A 921 -43.65 9.63 26.38
CA TYR A 921 -42.80 10.76 25.99
C TYR A 921 -43.59 11.83 25.21
N GLN A 922 -44.49 11.42 24.33
CA GLN A 922 -45.37 12.35 23.60
C GLN A 922 -46.32 13.08 24.55
N SER A 923 -46.87 12.41 25.55
CA SER A 923 -47.71 13.04 26.59
C SER A 923 -46.91 14.04 27.42
N ARG A 924 -45.68 13.70 27.84
CA ARG A 924 -44.79 14.62 28.56
C ARG A 924 -44.42 15.85 27.73
N PHE A 925 -44.18 15.68 26.43
CA PHE A 925 -43.96 16.78 25.49
C PHE A 925 -45.20 17.67 25.37
N ASN A 926 -46.39 17.09 25.18
CA ASN A 926 -47.65 17.84 25.09
C ASN A 926 -47.96 18.63 26.38
N ASN A 927 -47.54 18.11 27.53
CA ASN A 927 -47.67 18.77 28.84
C ASN A 927 -46.54 19.80 29.10
N GLY A 928 -45.59 19.98 28.18
CA GLY A 928 -44.50 20.96 28.27
C GLY A 928 -43.31 20.54 29.13
N TYR A 929 -43.20 19.28 29.56
CA TYR A 929 -42.09 18.79 30.40
C TYR A 929 -40.81 18.45 29.63
N LEU A 930 -40.92 18.30 28.31
CA LEU A 930 -39.80 17.94 27.42
C LEU A 930 -39.73 18.93 26.26
N THR A 931 -38.52 19.24 25.83
CA THR A 931 -38.31 19.95 24.57
C THR A 931 -38.42 19.00 23.37
N GLU A 932 -38.60 19.54 22.16
CA GLU A 932 -38.72 18.73 20.93
C GLU A 932 -37.44 17.92 20.65
N ASN A 933 -36.26 18.51 20.88
CA ASN A 933 -34.98 17.84 20.71
C ASN A 933 -34.77 16.73 21.75
N GLU A 934 -35.15 16.94 23.01
CA GLU A 934 -35.06 15.89 24.05
C GLU A 934 -36.02 14.73 23.75
N LYS A 935 -37.26 15.04 23.34
CA LYS A 935 -38.22 14.03 22.89
C LYS A 935 -37.62 13.21 21.75
N TYR A 936 -37.07 13.87 20.73
CA TYR A 936 -36.46 13.21 19.58
C TYR A 936 -35.31 12.27 20.00
N ASN A 937 -34.38 12.74 20.85
CA ASN A 937 -33.25 11.94 21.32
C ASN A 937 -33.73 10.72 22.12
N HIS A 938 -34.65 10.89 23.07
CA HIS A 938 -35.21 9.79 23.85
C HIS A 938 -35.92 8.73 22.98
N VAL A 939 -36.68 9.17 21.97
CA VAL A 939 -37.36 8.26 21.02
C VAL A 939 -36.33 7.47 20.19
N VAL A 940 -35.28 8.14 19.70
CA VAL A 940 -34.20 7.49 18.93
C VAL A 940 -33.45 6.46 19.79
N ASP A 941 -33.10 6.80 21.03
CA ASP A 941 -32.41 5.91 21.95
C ASP A 941 -33.27 4.70 22.31
N LEU A 942 -34.55 4.92 22.60
CA LEU A 942 -35.52 3.87 22.89
C LEU A 942 -35.60 2.86 21.74
N TRP A 943 -35.84 3.32 20.51
CA TRP A 943 -35.94 2.43 19.36
C TRP A 943 -34.62 1.73 19.02
N THR A 944 -33.48 2.36 19.30
CA THR A 944 -32.17 1.73 19.15
C THR A 944 -32.00 0.57 20.13
N ASN A 945 -32.36 0.77 21.40
CA ASN A 945 -32.33 -0.26 22.42
C ASN A 945 -33.29 -1.40 22.10
N THR A 946 -34.54 -1.10 21.75
CA THR A 946 -35.55 -2.08 21.32
C THR A 946 -35.06 -2.92 20.16
N THR A 947 -34.45 -2.29 19.14
CA THR A 947 -33.89 -3.00 17.98
C THR A 947 -32.76 -3.96 18.38
N ASN A 948 -31.92 -3.57 19.34
CA ASN A 948 -30.83 -4.43 19.83
C ASN A 948 -31.36 -5.60 20.67
N THR A 949 -32.37 -5.38 21.52
CA THR A 949 -33.00 -6.44 22.32
C THR A 949 -33.66 -7.49 21.42
N VAL A 950 -34.42 -7.07 20.40
CA VAL A 950 -35.01 -7.99 19.40
C VAL A 950 -33.91 -8.80 18.70
N ALA A 951 -32.79 -8.18 18.34
CA ALA A 951 -31.68 -8.86 17.69
C ALA A 951 -31.00 -9.90 18.58
N GLN A 952 -30.83 -9.60 19.87
CA GLN A 952 -30.21 -10.53 20.82
C GLN A 952 -31.11 -11.75 21.06
N ASN A 953 -32.42 -11.55 21.21
CA ASN A 953 -33.37 -12.66 21.38
C ASN A 953 -33.42 -13.54 20.13
N LEU A 954 -33.47 -12.91 18.94
CA LEU A 954 -33.42 -13.61 17.65
C LEU A 954 -32.21 -14.56 17.55
N ILE A 955 -31.02 -14.06 17.89
CA ILE A 955 -29.79 -14.87 17.78
C ILE A 955 -29.79 -16.01 18.79
N LYS A 956 -30.24 -15.76 20.02
CA LYS A 956 -30.33 -16.80 21.06
C LYS A 956 -31.23 -17.95 20.60
N GLU A 957 -32.45 -17.64 20.16
CA GLU A 957 -33.41 -18.66 19.71
C GLU A 957 -32.94 -19.42 18.46
N ILE A 958 -32.29 -18.75 17.51
CA ILE A 958 -31.79 -19.40 16.29
C ILE A 958 -30.55 -20.28 16.56
N SER A 959 -29.76 -19.96 17.59
CA SER A 959 -28.48 -20.62 17.89
C SER A 959 -28.60 -22.00 18.54
N VAL A 960 -29.74 -22.33 19.14
CA VAL A 960 -29.95 -23.58 19.89
C VAL A 960 -31.00 -24.45 19.20
N GLU A 961 -30.76 -25.76 19.18
CA GLU A 961 -31.69 -26.78 18.68
C GLU A 961 -31.65 -28.00 19.62
N SER A 962 -32.79 -28.66 19.82
CA SER A 962 -32.91 -29.85 20.66
C SER A 962 -32.65 -31.12 19.84
N PHE A 963 -31.79 -32.01 20.36
CA PHE A 963 -31.44 -33.29 19.76
C PHE A 963 -31.94 -34.44 20.65
N GLU A 964 -32.50 -35.46 20.04
CA GLU A 964 -32.86 -36.71 20.73
C GLU A 964 -31.68 -37.69 20.68
N LEU A 965 -31.23 -38.16 21.84
CA LEU A 965 -30.22 -39.22 21.97
C LEU A 965 -30.84 -40.61 21.74
N GLN A 966 -29.99 -41.61 21.48
CA GLN A 966 -30.41 -43.00 21.32
C GLN A 966 -31.12 -43.57 22.56
N ASP A 967 -30.88 -42.97 23.73
CA ASP A 967 -31.50 -43.31 25.02
C ASP A 967 -32.84 -42.58 25.28
N GLY A 968 -33.33 -41.78 24.33
CA GLY A 968 -34.58 -41.02 24.44
C GLY A 968 -34.49 -39.70 25.24
N THR A 969 -33.29 -39.31 25.67
CA THR A 969 -33.05 -38.03 26.36
C THR A 969 -32.90 -36.88 25.35
N ILE A 970 -33.56 -35.74 25.64
CA ILE A 970 -33.47 -34.54 24.81
C ILE A 970 -32.31 -33.68 25.34
N VAL A 971 -31.33 -33.41 24.49
CA VAL A 971 -30.18 -32.56 24.81
C VAL A 971 -30.13 -31.37 23.86
N GLU A 972 -30.01 -30.19 24.43
CA GLU A 972 -29.80 -28.97 23.64
C GLU A 972 -28.37 -28.89 23.11
N GLY A 973 -28.24 -28.49 21.85
CA GLY A 973 -26.96 -28.27 21.22
C GLY A 973 -27.00 -27.13 20.21
N PRO A 974 -25.85 -26.85 19.58
CA PRO A 974 -25.74 -25.82 18.56
C PRO A 974 -26.62 -26.14 17.34
N SER A 975 -27.45 -25.18 16.94
CA SER A 975 -28.41 -25.29 15.83
C SER A 975 -27.74 -25.48 14.48
N PHE A 976 -28.32 -26.35 13.64
CA PHE A 976 -27.90 -26.58 12.25
C PHE A 976 -28.71 -25.74 11.24
N ASN A 977 -29.38 -24.69 11.69
CA ASN A 977 -30.03 -23.73 10.80
C ASN A 977 -29.02 -23.13 9.79
N SER A 978 -29.36 -23.17 8.50
CA SER A 978 -28.49 -22.72 7.40
C SER A 978 -28.07 -21.26 7.55
N ILE A 979 -28.99 -20.36 7.89
CA ILE A 979 -28.73 -18.92 8.02
C ILE A 979 -27.79 -18.66 9.20
N TYR A 980 -28.00 -19.37 10.30
CA TYR A 980 -27.12 -19.28 11.47
C TYR A 980 -25.71 -19.74 11.12
N MET A 981 -25.58 -20.92 10.50
CA MET A 981 -24.28 -21.49 10.11
C MET A 981 -23.51 -20.57 9.16
N MET A 982 -24.16 -19.93 8.19
CA MET A 982 -23.50 -18.99 7.27
C MET A 982 -22.86 -17.79 7.98
N VAL A 983 -23.52 -17.27 9.02
CA VAL A 983 -23.04 -16.11 9.78
C VAL A 983 -22.06 -16.52 10.87
N ASP A 984 -22.32 -17.61 11.59
CA ASP A 984 -21.44 -18.11 12.67
C ASP A 984 -20.08 -18.58 12.12
N SER A 985 -20.09 -19.30 10.99
CA SER A 985 -18.86 -19.70 10.29
C SER A 985 -18.05 -18.51 9.76
N GLY A 986 -18.67 -17.34 9.61
CA GLY A 986 -18.09 -16.17 8.94
C GLY A 986 -17.92 -16.34 7.44
N ALA A 987 -18.60 -17.33 6.83
CA ALA A 987 -18.59 -17.58 5.40
C ALA A 987 -19.25 -16.42 4.63
N ARG A 988 -20.48 -16.05 5.01
CA ARG A 988 -21.21 -14.95 4.41
C ARG A 988 -22.29 -14.42 5.35
N GLY A 989 -22.34 -13.09 5.43
CA GLY A 989 -23.38 -12.36 6.13
C GLY A 989 -22.98 -11.87 7.51
N SER A 990 -23.85 -11.07 8.12
CA SER A 990 -23.63 -10.50 9.46
C SER A 990 -24.88 -10.63 10.33
N GLN A 991 -24.70 -10.54 11.63
CA GLN A 991 -25.81 -10.52 12.60
C GLN A 991 -26.81 -9.38 12.30
N THR A 992 -26.33 -8.24 11.80
CA THR A 992 -27.18 -7.12 11.38
C THR A 992 -28.09 -7.48 10.20
N GLN A 993 -27.63 -8.33 9.27
CA GLN A 993 -28.45 -8.78 8.14
C GLN A 993 -29.50 -9.80 8.59
N ILE A 994 -29.15 -10.74 9.47
CA ILE A 994 -30.13 -11.66 10.08
C ILE A 994 -31.22 -10.86 10.80
N ARG A 995 -30.83 -9.83 11.56
CA ARG A 995 -31.77 -8.91 12.21
C ARG A 995 -32.72 -8.25 11.22
N GLN A 996 -32.26 -7.83 10.05
CA GLN A 996 -33.12 -7.21 9.04
C GLN A 996 -34.07 -8.22 8.36
N LEU A 997 -33.64 -9.49 8.23
CA LEU A 997 -34.44 -10.55 7.62
C LEU A 997 -35.58 -11.02 8.53
N ALA A 998 -35.27 -11.33 9.81
CA ALA A 998 -36.21 -11.97 10.74
C ALA A 998 -36.52 -11.16 12.01
N GLY A 999 -35.72 -10.16 12.35
CA GLY A 999 -35.97 -9.27 13.49
C GLY A 999 -36.84 -8.07 13.11
N MET A 1000 -36.21 -6.90 12.99
CA MET A 1000 -36.81 -5.66 12.49
C MET A 1000 -35.73 -4.81 11.81
N ARG A 1001 -36.11 -3.90 10.92
CA ARG A 1001 -35.13 -3.06 10.21
C ARG A 1001 -34.63 -1.89 11.07
N GLY A 1002 -35.50 -1.32 11.91
CA GLY A 1002 -35.18 -0.24 12.85
C GLY A 1002 -35.21 1.16 12.21
N LEU A 1003 -34.41 2.07 12.77
CA LEU A 1003 -34.37 3.49 12.38
C LEU A 1003 -33.58 3.72 11.07
N MET A 1004 -34.04 4.67 10.25
CA MET A 1004 -33.42 5.02 8.96
C MET A 1004 -32.90 6.46 8.95
N SER A 1005 -31.81 6.71 8.23
CA SER A 1005 -31.25 8.06 8.06
C SER A 1005 -31.82 8.77 6.83
N LYS A 1006 -32.15 10.05 6.96
CA LYS A 1006 -32.40 10.97 5.85
C LYS A 1006 -31.11 11.22 5.05
N PRO A 1007 -31.19 11.78 3.83
CA PRO A 1007 -30.01 12.16 3.05
C PRO A 1007 -29.08 13.14 3.78
N ASN A 1008 -29.62 13.98 4.66
CA ASN A 1008 -28.87 14.94 5.47
C ASN A 1008 -28.09 14.29 6.62
N GLY A 1009 -28.42 13.05 7.01
CA GLY A 1009 -27.80 12.33 8.13
C GLY A 1009 -28.66 12.25 9.39
N GLU A 1010 -29.70 13.09 9.51
CA GLU A 1010 -30.70 12.99 10.58
C GLU A 1010 -31.42 11.63 10.54
N ILE A 1011 -31.75 11.10 11.71
CA ILE A 1011 -32.52 9.86 11.85
C ILE A 1011 -34.01 10.19 11.78
N ILE A 1012 -34.78 9.37 11.05
CA ILE A 1012 -36.24 9.47 11.02
C ILE A 1012 -36.78 8.86 12.31
N GLU A 1013 -37.58 9.61 13.06
CA GLU A 1013 -38.14 9.19 14.36
C GLU A 1013 -39.05 7.96 14.26
N THR A 1014 -39.69 7.75 13.12
CA THR A 1014 -40.55 6.59 12.86
C THR A 1014 -39.72 5.38 12.40
N PRO A 1015 -39.62 4.31 13.20
CA PRO A 1015 -38.84 3.13 12.84
C PRO A 1015 -39.60 2.25 11.84
N ILE A 1016 -38.87 1.35 11.20
CA ILE A 1016 -39.44 0.24 10.43
C ILE A 1016 -39.50 -0.99 11.33
N THR A 1017 -40.69 -1.30 11.84
CA THR A 1017 -40.97 -2.46 12.71
C THR A 1017 -41.03 -3.79 11.97
N ALA A 1018 -41.39 -3.74 10.69
CA ALA A 1018 -41.42 -4.92 9.82
C ALA A 1018 -40.00 -5.41 9.48
N ASN A 1019 -39.91 -6.69 9.15
CA ASN A 1019 -38.72 -7.32 8.59
C ASN A 1019 -38.96 -7.73 7.12
N PHE A 1020 -37.94 -8.26 6.44
CA PHE A 1020 -38.11 -8.69 5.06
C PHE A 1020 -38.96 -9.96 4.88
N ARG A 1021 -39.06 -10.82 5.92
CA ARG A 1021 -39.93 -12.01 5.90
C ARG A 1021 -41.42 -11.64 5.94
N GLU A 1022 -41.80 -10.68 6.78
CA GLU A 1022 -43.17 -10.16 6.94
C GLU A 1022 -43.57 -9.25 5.76
N GLY A 1023 -42.59 -8.58 5.14
CA GLY A 1023 -42.80 -7.59 4.09
C GLY A 1023 -42.98 -6.17 4.65
N LEU A 1024 -42.58 -5.16 3.87
CA LEU A 1024 -42.65 -3.76 4.26
C LEU A 1024 -43.89 -3.07 3.67
N SER A 1025 -44.48 -2.13 4.42
CA SER A 1025 -45.49 -1.24 3.86
C SER A 1025 -44.87 -0.26 2.86
N VAL A 1026 -45.69 0.35 2.00
CA VAL A 1026 -45.22 1.33 0.99
C VAL A 1026 -44.46 2.48 1.63
N LEU A 1027 -44.94 3.00 2.77
CA LEU A 1027 -44.29 4.11 3.48
C LEU A 1027 -42.94 3.67 4.06
N GLN A 1028 -42.87 2.50 4.71
CA GLN A 1028 -41.62 1.96 5.26
C GLN A 1028 -40.61 1.63 4.16
N TYR A 1029 -41.07 1.14 3.01
CA TYR A 1029 -40.21 0.91 1.87
C TYR A 1029 -39.65 2.23 1.34
N PHE A 1030 -40.51 3.25 1.16
CA PHE A 1030 -40.12 4.59 0.71
C PHE A 1030 -39.10 5.26 1.63
N THR A 1031 -39.29 5.25 2.95
CA THR A 1031 -38.31 5.81 3.89
C THR A 1031 -36.96 5.11 3.77
N SER A 1032 -36.97 3.79 3.56
CA SER A 1032 -35.74 3.02 3.38
C SER A 1032 -34.94 3.34 2.10
N THR A 1033 -35.61 3.84 1.05
CA THR A 1033 -34.95 4.20 -0.22
C THR A 1033 -33.97 5.36 -0.08
N HIS A 1034 -34.18 6.25 0.89
CA HIS A 1034 -33.33 7.41 1.14
C HIS A 1034 -31.91 6.98 1.53
N GLY A 1035 -31.81 6.07 2.50
CA GLY A 1035 -30.54 5.49 2.94
C GLY A 1035 -29.87 4.66 1.85
N ALA A 1036 -30.64 3.83 1.13
CA ALA A 1036 -30.11 2.98 0.06
C ALA A 1036 -29.51 3.80 -1.10
N ARG A 1037 -30.23 4.83 -1.58
CA ARG A 1037 -29.74 5.71 -2.66
C ARG A 1037 -28.50 6.49 -2.24
N LYS A 1038 -28.48 7.02 -1.01
CA LYS A 1038 -27.31 7.72 -0.46
C LYS A 1038 -26.09 6.80 -0.39
N GLY A 1039 -26.26 5.57 0.08
CA GLY A 1039 -25.18 4.57 0.13
C GLY A 1039 -24.57 4.27 -1.24
N LEU A 1040 -25.41 4.10 -2.27
CA LEU A 1040 -24.95 3.89 -3.65
C LEU A 1040 -24.20 5.11 -4.20
N ALA A 1041 -24.74 6.31 -4.01
CA ALA A 1041 -24.11 7.55 -4.46
C ALA A 1041 -22.77 7.81 -3.76
N ASP A 1042 -22.71 7.59 -2.44
CA ASP A 1042 -21.48 7.77 -1.65
C ASP A 1042 -20.41 6.75 -2.05
N THR A 1043 -20.78 5.51 -2.35
CA THR A 1043 -19.84 4.48 -2.82
C THR A 1043 -19.22 4.89 -4.16
N ALA A 1044 -20.01 5.39 -5.11
CA ALA A 1044 -19.51 5.86 -6.40
C ALA A 1044 -18.57 7.08 -6.28
N LEU A 1045 -18.89 8.04 -5.39
CA LEU A 1045 -18.05 9.22 -5.17
C LEU A 1045 -16.74 8.90 -4.42
N LYS A 1046 -16.79 7.99 -3.45
CA LYS A 1046 -15.61 7.60 -2.63
C LYS A 1046 -14.51 6.95 -3.46
N THR A 1047 -14.85 6.17 -4.49
CA THR A 1047 -13.87 5.53 -5.37
C THR A 1047 -12.92 6.55 -6.01
N ALA A 1048 -13.44 7.71 -6.45
CA ALA A 1048 -12.63 8.76 -7.04
C ALA A 1048 -11.68 9.43 -6.02
N ASN A 1049 -12.15 9.66 -4.79
CA ASN A 1049 -11.35 10.29 -3.74
C ASN A 1049 -10.23 9.37 -3.24
N SER A 1050 -10.49 8.07 -3.11
CA SER A 1050 -9.52 7.10 -2.60
C SER A 1050 -8.37 6.92 -3.60
N GLY A 1051 -8.70 6.82 -4.89
CA GLY A 1051 -7.70 6.82 -5.95
C GLY A 1051 -6.89 8.13 -6.01
N TYR A 1052 -7.53 9.27 -5.71
CA TYR A 1052 -6.83 10.55 -5.63
C TYR A 1052 -5.86 10.65 -4.44
N LEU A 1053 -6.26 10.17 -3.26
CA LEU A 1053 -5.41 10.10 -2.07
C LEU A 1053 -4.21 9.19 -2.33
N THR A 1054 -4.46 7.97 -2.82
CA THR A 1054 -3.42 7.00 -3.18
C THR A 1054 -2.41 7.61 -4.14
N ARG A 1055 -2.90 8.31 -5.18
CA ARG A 1055 -2.04 9.02 -6.12
C ARG A 1055 -1.20 10.10 -5.44
N ARG A 1056 -1.78 10.93 -4.58
CA ARG A 1056 -1.02 11.97 -3.86
C ARG A 1056 0.07 11.36 -2.97
N LEU A 1057 -0.23 10.25 -2.31
CA LEU A 1057 0.76 9.52 -1.51
C LEU A 1057 1.88 9.01 -2.41
N VAL A 1058 1.57 8.30 -3.50
CA VAL A 1058 2.56 7.82 -4.47
C VAL A 1058 3.41 8.97 -5.01
N ASP A 1059 2.80 10.09 -5.42
CA ASP A 1059 3.52 11.27 -5.96
C ASP A 1059 4.56 11.83 -4.95
N VAL A 1060 4.40 11.59 -3.63
CA VAL A 1060 5.34 12.03 -2.58
C VAL A 1060 6.41 10.99 -2.26
N VAL A 1061 6.05 9.70 -2.22
CA VAL A 1061 6.95 8.63 -1.75
C VAL A 1061 7.49 7.72 -2.86
N GLN A 1062 7.23 8.02 -4.13
CA GLN A 1062 7.68 7.21 -5.27
C GLN A 1062 9.20 6.98 -5.28
N ASP A 1063 9.98 7.97 -4.84
CA ASP A 1063 11.45 7.92 -4.85
C ASP A 1063 12.03 7.23 -3.59
N VAL A 1064 11.19 6.73 -2.68
CA VAL A 1064 11.61 6.05 -1.45
C VAL A 1064 11.83 4.56 -1.73
N ILE A 1065 13.10 4.18 -1.86
CA ILE A 1065 13.58 2.85 -2.22
C ILE A 1065 14.61 2.37 -1.19
N ILE A 1066 14.73 1.06 -0.99
CA ILE A 1066 15.82 0.48 -0.21
C ILE A 1066 17.12 0.55 -1.01
N THR A 1067 18.12 1.28 -0.52
CA THR A 1067 19.39 1.53 -1.25
C THR A 1067 20.58 0.75 -0.72
N GLY A 1068 20.51 0.26 0.51
CA GLY A 1068 21.54 -0.58 1.12
C GLY A 1068 21.03 -1.30 2.37
N ASP A 1069 21.86 -2.14 2.97
CA ASP A 1069 21.43 -3.02 4.05
C ASP A 1069 21.33 -2.31 5.41
N ASP A 1070 22.34 -1.51 5.77
CA ASP A 1070 22.43 -0.86 7.07
C ASP A 1070 23.03 0.55 6.97
N CYS A 1071 22.42 1.52 7.65
CA CYS A 1071 22.97 2.88 7.81
C CYS A 1071 23.83 3.06 9.06
N GLY A 1072 23.89 2.06 9.96
CA GLY A 1072 24.70 2.10 11.18
C GLY A 1072 24.17 2.96 12.33
N THR A 1073 23.06 3.67 12.14
CA THR A 1073 22.50 4.57 13.17
C THR A 1073 22.11 3.83 14.47
N GLU A 1074 22.27 4.53 15.59
CA GLU A 1074 21.78 4.17 16.93
C GLU A 1074 20.42 4.80 17.25
N ALA A 1075 19.97 5.74 16.41
CA ALA A 1075 18.74 6.44 16.63
C ALA A 1075 17.54 5.52 16.33
N GLY A 1076 16.68 5.38 17.34
CA GLY A 1076 15.43 4.62 17.27
C GLY A 1076 14.23 5.41 17.77
N ILE A 1077 13.06 4.81 17.65
CA ILE A 1077 11.82 5.28 18.27
C ILE A 1077 11.47 4.29 19.38
N GLN A 1078 11.15 4.83 20.55
CA GLN A 1078 10.66 4.04 21.66
C GLN A 1078 9.18 3.73 21.47
N TYR A 1079 8.82 2.45 21.58
CA TYR A 1079 7.44 1.98 21.56
C TYR A 1079 7.02 1.57 22.96
N ASP A 1080 5.95 2.20 23.45
CA ASP A 1080 5.38 1.94 24.77
C ASP A 1080 4.12 1.08 24.64
N LEU A 1081 3.88 0.24 25.65
CA LEU A 1081 2.65 -0.53 25.79
C LEU A 1081 1.49 0.40 26.21
N LEU A 1082 0.84 1.03 25.22
CA LEU A 1082 -0.31 1.91 25.46
C LEU A 1082 -1.51 1.13 26.02
N VAL A 1083 -1.77 1.27 27.33
CA VAL A 1083 -2.97 0.72 27.98
C VAL A 1083 -4.13 1.71 27.82
N PHE A 1084 -4.87 1.64 26.71
CA PHE A 1084 -6.21 2.25 26.63
C PHE A 1084 -7.24 1.28 27.21
N LYS A 1085 -8.15 1.80 28.05
CA LYS A 1085 -9.12 1.04 28.88
C LYS A 1085 -10.01 0.03 28.13
N GLU A 1086 -10.10 0.05 26.80
CA GLU A 1086 -11.06 -0.79 26.05
C GLU A 1086 -10.47 -1.61 24.89
N LYS A 1087 -9.21 -1.38 24.46
CA LYS A 1087 -8.53 -2.24 23.46
C LYS A 1087 -7.02 -2.29 23.70
N LYS A 1088 -6.53 -3.42 24.21
CA LYS A 1088 -5.10 -3.77 24.13
C LYS A 1088 -4.79 -4.11 22.66
N SER A 1089 -4.35 -3.16 21.83
CA SER A 1089 -3.50 -3.55 20.70
C SER A 1089 -2.18 -4.02 21.31
N GLY A 1090 -1.88 -5.32 21.23
CA GLY A 1090 -0.68 -5.89 21.83
C GLY A 1090 0.59 -5.20 21.31
N LEU A 1091 1.57 -5.00 22.19
CA LEU A 1091 2.91 -4.54 21.78
C LEU A 1091 3.49 -5.47 20.69
N GLU A 1092 3.18 -6.76 20.79
CA GLU A 1092 3.51 -7.83 19.83
C GLU A 1092 3.27 -7.46 18.36
N GLU A 1093 2.06 -7.02 17.99
CA GLU A 1093 1.74 -6.70 16.59
C GLU A 1093 2.52 -5.48 16.06
N LYS A 1094 2.94 -4.55 16.95
CA LYS A 1094 3.64 -3.33 16.53
C LYS A 1094 5.14 -3.53 16.35
N ILE A 1095 5.72 -4.41 17.16
CA ILE A 1095 7.17 -4.65 17.19
C ILE A 1095 7.63 -5.75 16.22
N LEU A 1096 6.72 -6.65 15.83
CA LEU A 1096 7.02 -7.76 14.92
C LEU A 1096 7.68 -7.29 13.61
N GLY A 1097 8.77 -7.94 13.23
CA GLY A 1097 9.52 -7.69 12.00
C GLY A 1097 10.41 -6.44 12.02
N ARG A 1098 10.53 -5.75 13.15
CA ARG A 1098 11.42 -4.58 13.31
C ARG A 1098 12.77 -4.97 13.92
N PHE A 1099 13.76 -4.09 13.79
CA PHE A 1099 15.08 -4.27 14.38
C PHE A 1099 15.26 -3.48 15.67
N LEU A 1100 15.95 -4.07 16.64
CA LEU A 1100 16.33 -3.40 17.88
C LEU A 1100 17.38 -2.31 17.64
N ALA A 1101 17.17 -1.15 18.26
CA ALA A 1101 18.12 -0.03 18.23
C ALA A 1101 19.12 -0.10 19.39
N GLU A 1102 18.73 -0.70 20.52
CA GLU A 1102 19.56 -0.91 21.71
C GLU A 1102 19.40 -2.34 22.24
N ASP A 1103 20.35 -2.76 23.06
CA ASP A 1103 20.29 -4.05 23.75
C ASP A 1103 19.16 -4.03 24.78
N ILE A 1104 18.40 -5.12 24.84
CA ILE A 1104 17.38 -5.31 25.87
C ILE A 1104 18.02 -6.06 27.05
N PRO A 1105 18.15 -5.44 28.24
CA PRO A 1105 18.65 -6.16 29.41
C PRO A 1105 17.64 -7.24 29.85
N ALA A 1106 18.15 -8.35 30.39
CA ALA A 1106 17.31 -9.33 31.05
C ALA A 1106 16.66 -8.69 32.30
N PRO A 1107 15.40 -9.03 32.63
CA PRO A 1107 14.73 -8.47 33.80
C PRO A 1107 15.41 -8.86 35.12
N ILE A 1108 16.24 -9.92 35.12
CA ILE A 1108 16.95 -10.43 36.30
C ILE A 1108 18.39 -10.79 35.87
N GLY A 1109 19.39 -10.14 36.46
CA GLY A 1109 20.83 -10.32 36.20
C GLY A 1109 21.45 -9.33 35.20
N ASP A 1110 22.79 -9.33 35.08
CA ASP A 1110 23.55 -8.45 34.15
C ASP A 1110 23.58 -8.97 32.68
N GLY A 1111 22.78 -10.00 32.37
CA GLY A 1111 22.70 -10.58 31.03
C GLY A 1111 21.84 -9.75 30.07
N VAL A 1112 22.15 -9.83 28.76
CA VAL A 1112 21.32 -9.22 27.70
C VAL A 1112 20.32 -10.26 27.18
N LEU A 1113 19.04 -9.91 27.10
CA LEU A 1113 17.97 -10.77 26.58
C LEU A 1113 18.01 -10.88 25.05
N LEU A 1114 18.14 -9.73 24.38
CA LEU A 1114 18.23 -9.60 22.92
C LEU A 1114 19.23 -8.52 22.56
N HIS A 1115 20.05 -8.79 21.56
CA HIS A 1115 21.10 -7.88 21.13
C HIS A 1115 20.59 -6.84 20.15
N ARG A 1116 21.25 -5.68 20.13
CA ARG A 1116 21.06 -4.61 19.17
C ARG A 1116 21.22 -5.15 17.75
N GLY A 1117 20.33 -4.74 16.87
CA GLY A 1117 20.36 -5.14 15.47
C GLY A 1117 19.85 -6.56 15.19
N GLU A 1118 19.29 -7.25 16.20
CA GLU A 1118 18.47 -8.44 15.97
C GLU A 1118 17.06 -8.04 15.47
N MET A 1119 16.51 -8.88 14.59
CA MET A 1119 15.13 -8.75 14.13
C MET A 1119 14.18 -9.37 15.15
N LEU A 1120 13.06 -8.71 15.38
CA LEU A 1120 12.00 -9.21 16.24
C LEU A 1120 11.08 -10.14 15.45
N ASP A 1121 11.44 -11.42 15.42
CA ASP A 1121 10.57 -12.50 14.95
C ASP A 1121 9.58 -12.92 16.04
N GLU A 1122 8.59 -13.76 15.69
CA GLU A 1122 7.53 -14.23 16.61
C GLU A 1122 8.10 -14.81 17.92
N TRP A 1123 9.23 -15.52 17.84
CA TRP A 1123 9.90 -16.08 19.01
C TRP A 1123 10.55 -15.00 19.89
N ASN A 1124 11.23 -14.03 19.28
CA ASN A 1124 11.85 -12.91 20.01
C ASN A 1124 10.79 -12.01 20.64
N VAL A 1125 9.66 -11.82 19.96
CA VAL A 1125 8.52 -11.09 20.52
C VAL A 1125 7.93 -11.83 21.71
N ASN A 1126 7.75 -13.16 21.62
CA ASN A 1126 7.30 -13.97 22.76
C ASN A 1126 8.24 -13.87 23.95
N LYS A 1127 9.57 -13.84 23.73
CA LYS A 1127 10.54 -13.58 24.82
C LYS A 1127 10.33 -12.23 25.49
N ILE A 1128 10.11 -11.17 24.70
CA ILE A 1128 9.88 -9.82 25.24
C ILE A 1128 8.58 -9.79 26.06
N MET A 1129 7.52 -10.46 25.58
CA MET A 1129 6.24 -10.55 26.29
C MET A 1129 6.38 -11.33 27.60
N GLN A 1130 7.11 -12.46 27.58
CA GLN A 1130 7.37 -13.27 28.78
C GLN A 1130 8.23 -12.53 29.82
N ALA A 1131 9.14 -11.67 29.37
CA ALA A 1131 9.96 -10.83 30.22
C ALA A 1131 9.21 -9.58 30.75
N ASP A 1132 7.93 -9.38 30.38
CA ASP A 1132 7.07 -8.25 30.73
C ASP A 1132 7.71 -6.87 30.50
N ILE A 1133 8.47 -6.74 29.40
CA ILE A 1133 9.13 -5.49 29.03
C ILE A 1133 8.12 -4.50 28.47
N GLN A 1134 8.00 -3.33 29.10
CA GLN A 1134 6.98 -2.33 28.76
C GLN A 1134 7.40 -1.37 27.63
N HIS A 1135 8.71 -1.22 27.41
CA HIS A 1135 9.28 -0.26 26.46
C HIS A 1135 10.37 -0.92 25.63
N VAL A 1136 10.31 -0.75 24.31
CA VAL A 1136 11.34 -1.25 23.40
C VAL A 1136 11.71 -0.17 22.39
N LYS A 1137 13.01 0.10 22.26
CA LYS A 1137 13.52 1.06 21.28
C LYS A 1137 13.89 0.36 19.98
N LEU A 1138 13.21 0.75 18.91
CA LEU A 1138 13.30 0.11 17.60
C LEU A 1138 13.86 1.06 16.57
N ARG A 1139 14.58 0.51 15.59
CA ARG A 1139 14.99 1.26 14.41
C ARG A 1139 13.76 1.66 13.61
N SER A 1140 13.81 2.85 13.03
CA SER A 1140 12.72 3.41 12.24
C SER A 1140 13.25 4.12 11.00
N VAL A 1141 12.46 4.07 9.95
CA VAL A 1141 12.67 4.82 8.70
C VAL A 1141 12.84 6.32 8.92
N LEU A 1142 12.18 6.88 9.96
CA LEU A 1142 12.24 8.32 10.27
C LEU A 1142 13.60 8.77 10.83
N ARG A 1143 14.39 7.84 11.35
CA ARG A 1143 15.71 8.08 11.95
C ARG A 1143 16.84 7.50 11.10
N CYS A 1144 16.55 7.09 9.87
CA CYS A 1144 17.56 6.52 8.97
C CYS A 1144 18.50 7.62 8.46
N GLU A 1145 19.81 7.39 8.59
CA GLU A 1145 20.86 8.34 8.17
C GLU A 1145 21.41 8.09 6.75
N MET A 1146 20.72 7.26 5.95
CA MET A 1146 21.06 7.11 4.53
C MET A 1146 20.88 8.44 3.78
N GLY A 1147 21.88 8.84 2.99
CA GLY A 1147 21.81 10.08 2.21
C GLY A 1147 20.76 10.05 1.09
N TRP A 1148 20.52 8.88 0.48
CA TRP A 1148 19.46 8.68 -0.51
C TRP A 1148 18.77 7.32 -0.28
N GLY A 1149 17.45 7.33 -0.17
CA GLY A 1149 16.66 6.15 0.17
C GLY A 1149 16.74 5.75 1.63
N ILE A 1150 16.42 4.48 1.92
CA ILE A 1150 16.33 3.93 3.27
C ILE A 1150 17.16 2.63 3.32
N CYS A 1151 17.72 2.29 4.49
CA CYS A 1151 18.37 1.00 4.66
C CYS A 1151 17.40 -0.13 5.03
N ALA A 1152 17.73 -1.38 4.66
CA ALA A 1152 16.89 -2.54 4.93
C ALA A 1152 16.59 -2.72 6.43
N LYS A 1153 17.58 -2.54 7.31
CA LYS A 1153 17.38 -2.70 8.77
C LYS A 1153 16.51 -1.62 9.43
N CYS A 1154 16.53 -0.37 8.94
CA CYS A 1154 15.63 0.67 9.45
C CYS A 1154 14.17 0.46 9.02
N TYR A 1155 13.95 -0.25 7.91
CA TYR A 1155 12.61 -0.65 7.47
C TYR A 1155 12.14 -1.91 8.20
N GLY A 1156 12.94 -2.98 8.16
CA GLY A 1156 12.65 -4.27 8.79
C GLY A 1156 12.26 -5.36 7.78
N ARG A 1157 11.28 -6.17 8.18
CA ARG A 1157 10.75 -7.32 7.44
C ARG A 1157 9.80 -6.86 6.31
N ASP A 1158 9.98 -7.42 5.12
CA ASP A 1158 8.95 -7.39 4.08
C ASP A 1158 7.78 -8.30 4.49
N LEU A 1159 6.64 -7.68 4.78
CA LEU A 1159 5.44 -8.35 5.24
C LEU A 1159 4.86 -9.31 4.18
N ALA A 1160 5.14 -9.10 2.89
CA ALA A 1160 4.61 -9.98 1.85
C ALA A 1160 5.34 -11.32 1.73
N ARG A 1161 6.62 -11.37 2.15
CA ARG A 1161 7.48 -12.56 2.04
C ARG A 1161 7.90 -13.13 3.39
N GLY A 1162 7.68 -12.38 4.47
CA GLY A 1162 8.09 -12.78 5.81
C GLY A 1162 9.61 -12.85 5.98
N ARG A 1163 10.40 -12.11 5.19
CA ARG A 1163 11.88 -12.03 5.30
C ARG A 1163 12.33 -10.58 5.33
N ILE A 1164 13.61 -10.30 5.56
CA ILE A 1164 14.19 -8.95 5.44
C ILE A 1164 13.90 -8.40 4.03
N VAL A 1165 13.58 -7.10 3.95
CA VAL A 1165 13.35 -6.41 2.67
C VAL A 1165 14.60 -6.44 1.78
N ASN A 1166 14.43 -6.62 0.47
CA ASN A 1166 15.56 -6.66 -0.45
C ASN A 1166 15.99 -5.26 -0.89
N VAL A 1167 17.29 -5.10 -1.19
CA VAL A 1167 17.81 -3.89 -1.82
C VAL A 1167 17.18 -3.69 -3.20
N GLY A 1168 16.75 -2.46 -3.48
CA GLY A 1168 16.04 -2.09 -4.71
C GLY A 1168 14.51 -2.13 -4.60
N GLU A 1169 13.94 -2.57 -3.47
CA GLU A 1169 12.49 -2.62 -3.30
C GLU A 1169 11.89 -1.22 -3.08
N ALA A 1170 10.88 -0.87 -3.88
CA ALA A 1170 10.20 0.43 -3.86
C ALA A 1170 9.15 0.50 -2.73
N ILE A 1171 9.61 0.49 -1.48
CA ILE A 1171 8.78 0.48 -0.28
C ILE A 1171 7.83 1.68 -0.17
N GLY A 1172 8.19 2.85 -0.74
CA GLY A 1172 7.32 4.02 -0.73
C GLY A 1172 6.02 3.78 -1.48
N VAL A 1173 6.09 3.18 -2.68
CA VAL A 1173 4.89 2.86 -3.48
C VAL A 1173 4.03 1.81 -2.76
N ILE A 1174 4.64 0.81 -2.13
CA ILE A 1174 3.94 -0.22 -1.35
C ILE A 1174 3.19 0.43 -0.18
N ALA A 1175 3.84 1.32 0.57
CA ALA A 1175 3.22 2.02 1.69
C ALA A 1175 2.05 2.90 1.24
N ALA A 1176 2.22 3.66 0.15
CA ALA A 1176 1.17 4.51 -0.40
C ALA A 1176 -0.07 3.73 -0.84
N GLN A 1177 0.13 2.57 -1.49
CA GLN A 1177 -0.97 1.68 -1.89
C GLN A 1177 -1.66 1.05 -0.68
N SER A 1178 -0.88 0.58 0.30
CA SER A 1178 -1.40 -0.08 1.50
C SER A 1178 -2.23 0.86 2.38
N ILE A 1179 -1.95 2.17 2.36
CA ILE A 1179 -2.78 3.19 3.01
C ILE A 1179 -4.00 3.55 2.15
N GLY A 1180 -3.81 3.61 0.83
CA GLY A 1180 -4.81 4.06 -0.12
C GLY A 1180 -5.97 3.09 -0.34
N GLU A 1181 -5.68 1.78 -0.39
CA GLU A 1181 -6.66 0.73 -0.65
C GLU A 1181 -7.76 0.67 0.44
N PRO A 1182 -7.46 0.59 1.75
CA PRO A 1182 -8.47 0.65 2.81
C PRO A 1182 -9.26 1.96 2.80
N GLY A 1183 -8.72 3.03 2.23
CA GLY A 1183 -9.40 4.32 2.08
C GLY A 1183 -10.73 4.24 1.31
N THR A 1184 -10.90 3.21 0.46
CA THR A 1184 -12.20 2.94 -0.21
C THR A 1184 -13.26 2.39 0.73
N GLN A 1185 -12.83 1.60 1.73
CA GLN A 1185 -13.69 1.01 2.75
C GLN A 1185 -13.96 2.00 3.90
N LEU A 1186 -13.00 2.86 4.20
CA LEU A 1186 -13.15 3.91 5.21
C LEU A 1186 -14.09 5.02 4.73
N THR A 1187 -14.95 5.46 5.63
CA THR A 1187 -15.80 6.64 5.42
C THR A 1187 -14.95 7.90 5.48
N MET A 1188 -14.35 8.32 4.36
CA MET A 1188 -13.52 9.53 4.29
C MET A 1188 -14.25 10.87 4.55
N ARG A 1189 -15.58 10.87 4.65
CA ARG A 1189 -16.28 12.05 5.17
C ARG A 1189 -16.17 12.01 6.69
N THR A 1190 -15.87 13.15 7.29
CA THR A 1190 -16.08 13.42 8.70
C THR A 1190 -17.54 13.10 9.02
N PHE A 1191 -17.81 11.87 9.44
CA PHE A 1191 -18.97 11.67 10.30
C PHE A 1191 -18.67 12.53 11.51
N HIS A 1192 -19.54 13.51 11.75
CA HIS A 1192 -19.61 14.21 13.02
C HIS A 1192 -19.95 13.18 14.11
N ILE A 1193 -18.97 12.35 14.47
CA ILE A 1193 -18.95 11.61 15.73
C ILE A 1193 -18.64 12.62 16.86
N GLY A 1194 -18.19 13.83 16.52
CA GLY A 1194 -18.35 15.05 17.32
C GLY A 1194 -19.53 15.87 16.85
N GLY A 1195 -20.72 15.61 17.40
CA GLY A 1195 -21.71 16.65 17.59
C GLY A 1195 -21.20 17.62 18.67
N ALA A 1196 -21.31 18.92 18.41
CA ALA A 1196 -20.98 20.05 19.28
C ALA A 1196 -19.49 20.24 19.67
N ALA A 1197 -18.70 20.71 18.71
CA ALA A 1197 -17.75 21.80 18.98
C ALA A 1197 -18.41 23.12 18.54
N GLN A 1198 -19.46 23.52 19.26
CA GLN A 1198 -20.03 24.86 19.25
C GLN A 1198 -20.37 25.17 20.72
N GLY A 1199 -19.70 26.18 21.28
CA GLY A 1199 -19.89 26.66 22.64
C GLY A 1199 -18.73 26.35 23.58
N GLY A 1200 -17.63 27.07 23.41
CA GLY A 1200 -16.97 27.64 24.58
C GLY A 1200 -17.72 28.91 24.97
#